data_AF-Q2IYM7-F1
#
_entry.id   AF-Q2IYM7-F1
#
_cell.length_a   1.000
_cell.length_b   1.000
_cell.length_c   1.000
_cell.angle_alpha   90.00
_cell.angle_beta   90.00
_cell.angle_gamma   90.00
#
_symmetry.space_group_name_H-M   'P 1'
#
loop_
_entity.id
_entity.type
_entity.pdbx_description
1 polymer ?
#
loop_
_entity_poly.entity_id
_entity_poly.type
_entity_poly.pdbx_seq_one_letter_code
_entity_poly.pdbx_strand_id
1 'polypeptide(L)'
;MDVPTVMGGRIANGRVRIASVAAARIKQLLLSTALVGIVVYPQALQAQSWNGAVDSDFSNGANWSTGVAPTSTDVSTIASTPTTPVVAATTANAGQITMTGATLGINAGATLVLNTLTVGSGSTVTGAGAIATNSLFLDSGSVAPDVALGILATMGGGTISGAISGAGQMFVSGGFNYLTGANTYSGGTEINTNAFLTVGDSGTLGSITGNVLNNGTLTFTRSDTTSYGGVISGAGVVIKNGIGTLVLSGANTYSGATTILNGTLQTAVDYVLSSASALTIAAGATLDLTNTQQTVASLAGAGNVNLGAGHTFSFGGDNASTSFTGNFIGTLSAIKEGTGTFSFSGTGPSAGAIQINAGTLALTGAADFSGAGVTLQANTTLDISGANAGISIKSLQGQNGTAVHLGSRTLTVQRTDFVFGSNFSGVVDGSGGLTVGQNSSLRLFAANTYSGPTTLNSASATLDLRHVGAIATSSEVNLAASGATLDISNAGGDATIQALRGVAGSIVTLRNSNLVITNAASEFAGIIKPAFGTPTGGVILNGGHQTLSGINTYLGATTVNAGTLSVNGSIATSSLTTVNAGGTLGGTGTVGTTLIDGGALAPGNSIGTLNVNGNLVFTAASSYMVEVSPTAADRTDVTGTATLGGATVNAIFASGSYVEKQYTILNAAGGIVGTFGSVVNSNLPSGFKSSLGYDANNAYLNLVLDFTPTPTPTPTPSPLPINSGLNGNQTAVANALSGYFARTGSIPIVFGALGPAGLSAAAGETPTGVQQTTFNAMNMFMGVLTDPFSNGRGRGAQTPVAMSYAGGGSVRDAHAMITKAVVKPPFESRWVSWAAGFGGSQTTDGNATQGSATSTSRLYGIAAGADYWLSPQTVAGFAMAGGATSFGLSGGLGSGRSDLVQVGGFVRHSVGAGYLTAAAAYGWQEITTERTVGIGGVNQYRATFNANAYSARVEAGHRWIAPALGGVGLTPYAAAQITAFDLPAYAEQTVSGTGVFALDYASKTATATRSELGLRGDRSFALDGALLTLRGRAAWAHDFDTERSIAATFQALPGASFVVNGARPARDAALTTVSAEVNWLNGFSVAASFEGEFSDVTRSYAGKGVVRYAW
;
A
#
# COMPACT_ATOMS: atom_id res chain seq x y z
N MET A 1 -28.61 5.15 84.32
CA MET A 1 -27.47 5.62 85.14
C MET A 1 -26.37 4.58 85.00
N ASP A 2 -25.15 5.06 84.86
CA ASP A 2 -24.01 4.47 84.17
C ASP A 2 -23.53 3.08 84.63
N VAL A 3 -22.94 2.36 83.67
CA VAL A 3 -21.92 1.33 83.89
C VAL A 3 -20.71 2.00 84.55
N PRO A 4 -19.99 1.36 85.49
CA PRO A 4 -18.62 1.02 85.11
C PRO A 4 -18.12 -0.34 85.63
N THR A 5 -17.58 -1.10 84.68
CA THR A 5 -16.43 -2.01 84.84
C THR A 5 -15.24 -1.32 85.52
N VAL A 6 -14.33 -2.10 86.12
CA VAL A 6 -12.86 -2.00 85.90
C VAL A 6 -12.10 -3.06 86.72
N MET A 7 -11.18 -3.78 86.04
CA MET A 7 -9.89 -4.40 86.44
C MET A 7 -9.70 -5.02 87.86
N GLY A 8 -8.87 -6.06 88.05
CA GLY A 8 -8.00 -6.78 87.12
C GLY A 8 -6.73 -7.32 87.81
N GLY A 9 -5.98 -8.17 87.10
CA GLY A 9 -4.70 -8.76 87.54
C GLY A 9 -4.85 -10.09 88.29
N ARG A 10 -3.90 -11.02 88.26
CA ARG A 10 -2.67 -11.20 87.46
C ARG A 10 -2.17 -12.61 87.85
N ILE A 11 -1.87 -13.47 86.88
CA ILE A 11 -1.38 -14.84 87.15
C ILE A 11 0.13 -14.80 87.44
N ALA A 12 0.59 -15.53 88.47
CA ALA A 12 2.03 -15.75 88.72
C ALA A 12 2.32 -17.10 89.44
N ASN A 13 2.56 -18.14 88.63
CA ASN A 13 3.48 -19.28 88.81
C ASN A 13 3.77 -19.88 90.22
N GLY A 14 3.36 -21.16 90.40
CA GLY A 14 3.80 -22.04 91.51
C GLY A 14 3.90 -23.52 91.11
N ARG A 15 5.13 -24.03 90.95
CA ARG A 15 5.60 -25.37 90.52
C ARG A 15 4.77 -26.64 90.90
N VAL A 16 4.25 -27.33 89.88
CA VAL A 16 4.66 -28.69 89.40
C VAL A 16 5.12 -29.77 90.43
N ARG A 17 4.34 -30.88 90.62
CA ARG A 17 4.61 -32.27 90.09
C ARG A 17 3.66 -33.38 90.64
N ILE A 18 3.27 -34.32 89.75
CA ILE A 18 2.88 -35.75 89.94
C ILE A 18 1.71 -36.10 90.88
N ALA A 19 0.63 -36.65 90.30
CA ALA A 19 0.14 -38.02 90.58
C ALA A 19 -0.90 -38.44 89.52
N SER A 20 -1.08 -39.74 89.32
CA SER A 20 -1.97 -40.35 88.34
C SER A 20 -3.00 -41.30 89.02
N VAL A 21 -4.04 -41.69 88.24
CA VAL A 21 -4.93 -42.85 88.45
C VAL A 21 -6.19 -42.71 89.35
N ALA A 22 -7.29 -43.26 88.80
CA ALA A 22 -8.53 -43.79 89.41
C ALA A 22 -9.60 -42.88 90.05
N ALA A 23 -10.74 -42.82 89.34
CA ALA A 23 -12.10 -43.20 89.77
C ALA A 23 -12.40 -43.39 91.29
N ALA A 24 -13.47 -42.73 91.78
CA ALA A 24 -14.74 -43.36 92.24
C ALA A 24 -15.52 -42.59 93.34
N ARG A 25 -16.81 -42.31 93.03
CA ARG A 25 -18.02 -42.51 93.89
C ARG A 25 -18.36 -41.61 95.10
N ILE A 26 -19.67 -41.69 95.43
CA ILE A 26 -20.42 -41.39 96.69
C ILE A 26 -20.92 -39.93 96.87
N LYS A 27 -22.12 -39.63 97.44
CA LYS A 27 -23.48 -40.27 97.51
C LYS A 27 -24.42 -39.36 98.36
N GLN A 28 -25.73 -39.26 98.04
CA GLN A 28 -26.83 -38.68 98.88
C GLN A 28 -26.73 -37.15 99.19
N LEU A 29 -27.78 -36.38 99.54
CA LEU A 29 -29.12 -36.63 100.13
C LEU A 29 -30.10 -35.50 99.64
N LEU A 30 -31.32 -35.67 99.09
CA LEU A 30 -32.63 -36.27 99.50
C LEU A 30 -33.61 -35.35 100.30
N LEU A 31 -34.92 -35.53 100.00
CA LEU A 31 -36.17 -34.90 100.52
C LEU A 31 -36.63 -33.58 99.87
N SER A 32 -37.92 -33.32 99.58
CA SER A 32 -39.19 -34.11 99.63
C SER A 32 -40.28 -33.33 98.84
N THR A 33 -41.49 -33.78 98.45
CA THR A 33 -42.42 -34.93 98.70
C THR A 33 -43.02 -35.39 97.34
N ALA A 34 -43.44 -36.63 97.03
CA ALA A 34 -44.17 -37.73 97.70
C ALA A 34 -45.70 -37.78 97.43
N LEU A 35 -46.16 -38.71 96.57
CA LEU A 35 -47.28 -39.62 96.91
C LEU A 35 -47.23 -40.96 96.13
N VAL A 36 -47.09 -42.03 96.93
CA VAL A 36 -47.39 -43.46 96.73
C VAL A 36 -47.92 -43.95 95.36
N GLY A 37 -47.12 -44.81 94.72
CA GLY A 37 -47.55 -45.83 93.74
C GLY A 37 -46.70 -47.09 93.92
N ILE A 38 -47.33 -48.27 94.01
CA ILE A 38 -46.65 -49.52 94.43
C ILE A 38 -45.63 -49.98 93.37
N VAL A 39 -44.37 -50.16 93.79
CA VAL A 39 -43.36 -50.89 93.01
C VAL A 39 -43.63 -52.39 93.14
N VAL A 40 -44.41 -52.92 92.20
CA VAL A 40 -44.31 -54.34 91.84
C VAL A 40 -43.04 -54.49 91.03
N TYR A 41 -42.13 -55.38 91.43
CA TYR A 41 -41.08 -55.84 90.52
C TYR A 41 -41.76 -56.62 89.38
N PRO A 42 -41.70 -56.17 88.11
CA PRO A 42 -41.96 -57.08 87.03
C PRO A 42 -40.86 -58.14 87.08
N GLN A 43 -41.24 -59.41 86.96
CA GLN A 43 -40.30 -60.44 86.57
C GLN A 43 -39.62 -60.03 85.26
N ALA A 44 -38.41 -60.54 84.98
CA ALA A 44 -37.75 -60.29 83.71
C ALA A 44 -38.63 -60.82 82.55
N LEU A 45 -39.39 -59.92 81.93
CA LEU A 45 -40.28 -60.21 80.81
C LEU A 45 -39.39 -60.62 79.63
N GLN A 46 -39.58 -61.85 79.16
CA GLN A 46 -38.82 -62.38 78.04
C GLN A 46 -39.21 -61.65 76.76
N ALA A 47 -38.21 -61.17 76.01
CA ALA A 47 -38.41 -60.62 74.69
C ALA A 47 -39.15 -61.62 73.80
N GLN A 48 -40.28 -61.21 73.23
CA GLN A 48 -41.10 -62.02 72.34
C GLN A 48 -40.97 -61.54 70.89
N SER A 49 -40.80 -62.48 69.96
CA SER A 49 -40.84 -62.21 68.52
C SER A 49 -42.13 -62.74 67.91
N TRP A 50 -42.80 -61.93 67.11
CA TRP A 50 -43.97 -62.35 66.33
C TRP A 50 -43.59 -62.71 64.89
N ASN A 51 -44.01 -63.90 64.47
CA ASN A 51 -43.72 -64.49 63.15
C ASN A 51 -44.98 -64.79 62.33
N GLY A 52 -46.15 -64.26 62.73
CA GLY A 52 -47.42 -64.50 62.03
C GLY A 52 -47.48 -63.87 60.63
N ALA A 53 -48.50 -64.28 59.86
CA ALA A 53 -48.67 -63.89 58.46
C ALA A 53 -49.77 -62.84 58.22
N VAL A 54 -50.78 -62.74 59.10
CA VAL A 54 -51.93 -61.84 58.96
C VAL A 54 -52.36 -61.28 60.33
N ASP A 55 -53.18 -60.24 60.34
CA ASP A 55 -53.62 -59.58 61.58
C ASP A 55 -54.49 -60.49 62.48
N SER A 56 -55.33 -61.35 61.88
CA SER A 56 -56.14 -62.34 62.62
C SER A 56 -55.30 -63.38 63.39
N ASP A 57 -54.02 -63.50 63.07
CA ASP A 57 -53.08 -64.43 63.66
C ASP A 57 -52.30 -63.84 64.84
N PHE A 58 -52.51 -62.56 65.16
CA PHE A 58 -51.81 -61.86 66.25
C PHE A 58 -52.19 -62.39 67.65
N SER A 59 -53.45 -62.81 67.83
CA SER A 59 -53.96 -63.43 69.05
C SER A 59 -53.66 -64.94 69.17
N ASN A 60 -53.07 -65.55 68.14
CA ASN A 60 -52.67 -66.95 68.17
C ASN A 60 -51.27 -67.10 68.79
N GLY A 61 -51.20 -67.72 69.96
CA GLY A 61 -49.95 -67.90 70.71
C GLY A 61 -48.86 -68.67 69.98
N ALA A 62 -49.22 -69.55 69.04
CA ALA A 62 -48.23 -70.30 68.24
C ALA A 62 -47.35 -69.38 67.35
N ASN A 63 -47.78 -68.15 67.08
CA ASN A 63 -47.05 -67.18 66.27
C ASN A 63 -46.09 -66.29 67.07
N TRP A 64 -45.99 -66.51 68.39
CA TRP A 64 -45.09 -65.84 69.30
C TRP A 64 -43.98 -66.80 69.75
N SER A 65 -42.74 -66.31 69.92
CA SER A 65 -41.59 -67.13 70.32
C SER A 65 -41.73 -67.88 71.65
N THR A 66 -42.71 -67.49 72.47
CA THR A 66 -43.04 -68.11 73.77
C THR A 66 -44.22 -69.09 73.69
N GLY A 67 -44.83 -69.27 72.52
CA GLY A 67 -46.00 -70.14 72.31
C GLY A 67 -47.31 -69.60 72.89
N VAL A 68 -47.31 -68.40 73.47
CA VAL A 68 -48.46 -67.77 74.13
C VAL A 68 -48.60 -66.34 73.62
N ALA A 69 -49.81 -65.94 73.22
CA ALA A 69 -50.06 -64.58 72.76
C ALA A 69 -50.02 -63.63 73.98
N PRO A 70 -49.31 -62.50 73.90
CA PRO A 70 -49.12 -61.61 75.03
C PRO A 70 -50.44 -60.97 75.47
N THR A 71 -50.79 -61.12 76.74
CA THR A 71 -51.95 -60.47 77.38
C THR A 71 -51.62 -59.08 77.95
N SER A 72 -50.35 -58.67 77.88
CA SER A 72 -49.84 -57.33 78.20
C SER A 72 -48.82 -56.88 77.15
N THR A 73 -48.78 -55.59 76.84
CA THR A 73 -48.48 -55.01 75.52
C THR A 73 -46.99 -54.85 75.11
N ASP A 74 -46.08 -55.67 75.63
CA ASP A 74 -44.63 -55.55 75.35
C ASP A 74 -44.17 -56.46 74.19
N VAL A 75 -44.33 -55.97 72.97
CA VAL A 75 -43.91 -56.63 71.71
C VAL A 75 -42.52 -56.14 71.30
N SER A 76 -41.46 -56.91 71.59
CA SER A 76 -40.07 -56.46 71.37
C SER A 76 -39.57 -56.52 69.92
N THR A 77 -40.01 -57.51 69.14
CA THR A 77 -39.51 -57.75 67.77
C THR A 77 -40.59 -58.26 66.82
N ILE A 78 -40.66 -57.67 65.62
CA ILE A 78 -41.52 -58.08 64.50
C ILE A 78 -40.60 -58.48 63.34
N ALA A 79 -40.62 -59.76 62.98
CA ALA A 79 -39.69 -60.35 62.00
C ALA A 79 -40.39 -61.33 61.06
N SER A 80 -41.37 -60.83 60.29
CA SER A 80 -42.00 -61.58 59.21
C SER A 80 -42.11 -60.74 57.93
N THR A 81 -42.13 -61.42 56.79
CA THR A 81 -42.37 -60.85 55.45
C THR A 81 -43.79 -61.21 54.96
N PRO A 82 -44.87 -60.73 55.61
CA PRO A 82 -46.22 -61.05 55.17
C PRO A 82 -46.57 -60.28 53.89
N THR A 83 -47.41 -60.86 53.04
CA THR A 83 -47.99 -60.19 51.87
C THR A 83 -49.08 -59.17 52.23
N THR A 84 -49.46 -59.09 53.51
CA THR A 84 -50.42 -58.16 54.09
C THR A 84 -49.82 -57.50 55.34
N PRO A 85 -49.99 -56.19 55.57
CA PRO A 85 -49.47 -55.53 56.78
C PRO A 85 -50.01 -56.14 58.08
N VAL A 86 -49.21 -56.12 59.15
CA VAL A 86 -49.70 -56.30 60.53
C VAL A 86 -50.49 -55.05 60.92
N VAL A 87 -51.71 -55.11 61.46
CA VAL A 87 -52.58 -53.92 61.54
C VAL A 87 -52.85 -53.50 63.00
N ALA A 88 -52.27 -52.38 63.43
CA ALA A 88 -52.59 -51.80 64.73
C ALA A 88 -53.98 -51.11 64.70
N ALA A 89 -54.93 -51.62 65.49
CA ALA A 89 -56.34 -51.17 65.48
C ALA A 89 -56.77 -50.30 66.68
N THR A 90 -56.20 -50.46 67.87
CA THR A 90 -56.45 -49.63 69.07
C THR A 90 -55.21 -49.47 69.96
N THR A 91 -55.29 -48.56 70.93
CA THR A 91 -54.17 -47.77 71.50
C THR A 91 -53.30 -48.44 72.59
N ALA A 92 -52.06 -47.95 72.67
CA ALA A 92 -51.10 -47.99 73.81
C ALA A 92 -50.28 -49.28 74.08
N ASN A 93 -49.04 -49.29 73.56
CA ASN A 93 -47.96 -50.22 73.98
C ASN A 93 -46.91 -49.45 74.80
N ALA A 94 -46.58 -49.87 76.02
CA ALA A 94 -45.63 -49.14 76.88
C ALA A 94 -44.14 -49.45 76.60
N GLY A 95 -43.84 -50.26 75.58
CA GLY A 95 -42.53 -50.85 75.33
C GLY A 95 -41.76 -50.31 74.11
N GLN A 96 -40.87 -51.16 73.58
CA GLN A 96 -40.07 -50.93 72.37
C GLN A 96 -40.48 -51.92 71.27
N ILE A 97 -40.72 -51.46 70.05
CA ILE A 97 -40.84 -52.32 68.86
C ILE A 97 -39.55 -52.26 68.03
N THR A 98 -39.05 -53.40 67.57
CA THR A 98 -37.98 -53.50 66.55
C THR A 98 -38.45 -54.31 65.35
N MET A 99 -38.31 -53.76 64.14
CA MET A 99 -38.72 -54.39 62.88
C MET A 99 -37.51 -54.69 62.00
N THR A 100 -37.50 -55.86 61.34
CA THR A 100 -36.52 -56.19 60.28
C THR A 100 -37.24 -56.93 59.15
N GLY A 101 -37.15 -56.42 57.91
CA GLY A 101 -37.82 -56.98 56.73
C GLY A 101 -39.35 -56.97 56.75
N ALA A 102 -39.98 -56.23 57.67
CA ALA A 102 -41.40 -56.36 58.01
C ALA A 102 -42.25 -55.14 57.64
N THR A 103 -43.55 -55.35 57.37
CA THR A 103 -44.51 -54.26 57.12
C THR A 103 -45.55 -54.14 58.24
N LEU A 104 -45.59 -52.98 58.90
CA LEU A 104 -46.55 -52.63 59.96
C LEU A 104 -47.53 -51.57 59.44
N GLY A 105 -48.81 -51.89 59.36
CA GLY A 105 -49.89 -50.96 59.04
C GLY A 105 -50.53 -50.37 60.30
N ILE A 106 -50.89 -49.09 60.26
CA ILE A 106 -51.64 -48.40 61.32
C ILE A 106 -52.97 -47.91 60.74
N ASN A 107 -54.09 -48.35 61.32
CA ASN A 107 -55.42 -47.97 60.86
C ASN A 107 -55.67 -46.46 60.97
N ALA A 108 -56.51 -45.94 60.07
CA ALA A 108 -56.95 -44.54 60.11
C ALA A 108 -57.57 -44.21 61.48
N GLY A 109 -57.08 -43.14 62.12
CA GLY A 109 -57.52 -42.72 63.45
C GLY A 109 -56.92 -43.49 64.64
N ALA A 110 -56.13 -44.55 64.42
CA ALA A 110 -55.37 -45.20 65.48
C ALA A 110 -54.04 -44.48 65.75
N THR A 111 -53.58 -44.50 67.00
CA THR A 111 -52.26 -43.97 67.39
C THR A 111 -51.43 -45.06 68.07
N LEU A 112 -50.28 -45.40 67.48
CA LEU A 112 -49.29 -46.30 68.05
C LEU A 112 -48.41 -45.52 69.04
N VAL A 113 -48.78 -45.55 70.31
CA VAL A 113 -47.96 -45.02 71.41
C VAL A 113 -46.91 -46.07 71.81
N LEU A 114 -45.64 -45.67 71.93
CA LEU A 114 -44.47 -46.48 72.28
C LEU A 114 -43.44 -45.64 73.06
N ASN A 115 -42.45 -46.30 73.69
CA ASN A 115 -41.23 -45.61 74.13
C ASN A 115 -40.17 -45.54 73.02
N THR A 116 -39.98 -46.65 72.29
CA THR A 116 -39.00 -46.74 71.20
C THR A 116 -39.58 -47.49 70.01
N LEU A 117 -39.38 -46.96 68.80
CA LEU A 117 -39.63 -47.69 67.56
C LEU A 117 -38.31 -47.79 66.78
N THR A 118 -37.89 -49.02 66.45
CA THR A 118 -36.73 -49.30 65.61
C THR A 118 -37.19 -49.95 64.30
N VAL A 119 -36.86 -49.34 63.18
CA VAL A 119 -37.24 -49.76 61.82
C VAL A 119 -35.95 -50.10 61.06
N GLY A 120 -35.56 -51.37 61.15
CA GLY A 120 -34.38 -51.95 60.52
C GLY A 120 -34.55 -52.19 59.02
N SER A 121 -33.51 -52.73 58.39
CA SER A 121 -33.43 -52.94 56.95
C SER A 121 -34.64 -53.66 56.35
N GLY A 122 -35.11 -53.14 55.20
CA GLY A 122 -36.26 -53.68 54.47
C GLY A 122 -37.62 -53.51 55.16
N SER A 123 -37.70 -52.78 56.27
CA SER A 123 -38.96 -52.60 57.03
C SER A 123 -39.73 -51.35 56.59
N THR A 124 -41.06 -51.42 56.63
CA THR A 124 -41.95 -50.29 56.28
C THR A 124 -43.08 -50.14 57.30
N VAL A 125 -43.34 -48.92 57.77
CA VAL A 125 -44.55 -48.57 58.51
C VAL A 125 -45.50 -47.82 57.57
N THR A 126 -46.74 -48.29 57.43
CA THR A 126 -47.75 -47.81 56.48
C THR A 126 -49.09 -47.49 57.16
N GLY A 127 -50.07 -47.02 56.39
CA GLY A 127 -51.41 -46.70 56.88
C GLY A 127 -51.60 -45.23 57.22
N ALA A 128 -52.82 -44.87 57.64
CA ALA A 128 -53.27 -43.49 57.84
C ALA A 128 -53.52 -43.14 59.32
N GLY A 129 -52.96 -43.94 60.24
CA GLY A 129 -52.88 -43.59 61.66
C GLY A 129 -51.68 -42.70 61.99
N ALA A 130 -51.32 -42.63 63.26
CA ALA A 130 -50.18 -41.88 63.77
C ALA A 130 -49.31 -42.73 64.72
N ILE A 131 -48.10 -42.26 65.01
CA ILE A 131 -47.15 -42.82 65.96
C ILE A 131 -46.85 -41.76 67.02
N ALA A 132 -46.76 -42.14 68.29
CA ALA A 132 -46.25 -41.29 69.36
C ALA A 132 -45.13 -42.04 70.09
N THR A 133 -43.89 -41.58 69.99
CA THR A 133 -42.73 -42.27 70.54
C THR A 133 -41.73 -41.31 71.18
N ASN A 134 -41.04 -41.73 72.24
CA ASN A 134 -39.92 -40.96 72.76
C ASN A 134 -38.72 -41.04 71.79
N SER A 135 -38.44 -42.25 71.28
CA SER A 135 -37.35 -42.48 70.33
C SER A 135 -37.80 -43.19 69.06
N LEU A 136 -37.27 -42.77 67.91
CA LEU A 136 -37.38 -43.45 66.63
C LEU A 136 -35.97 -43.76 66.11
N PHE A 137 -35.71 -44.99 65.69
CA PHE A 137 -34.47 -45.40 65.03
C PHE A 137 -34.81 -45.97 63.66
N LEU A 138 -34.32 -45.37 62.59
CA LEU A 138 -34.54 -45.80 61.21
C LEU A 138 -33.19 -46.14 60.57
N ASP A 139 -32.96 -47.38 60.18
CA ASP A 139 -31.66 -47.82 59.62
C ASP A 139 -31.65 -47.77 58.08
N SER A 140 -32.68 -48.31 57.44
CA SER A 140 -32.86 -48.25 55.98
C SER A 140 -34.30 -48.53 55.53
N GLY A 141 -35.27 -48.29 56.42
CA GLY A 141 -36.70 -48.55 56.18
C GLY A 141 -37.49 -47.33 55.72
N SER A 142 -38.83 -47.41 55.80
CA SER A 142 -39.72 -46.28 55.54
C SER A 142 -40.80 -46.13 56.61
N VAL A 143 -41.18 -44.89 56.93
CA VAL A 143 -42.26 -44.55 57.88
C VAL A 143 -43.22 -43.56 57.22
N ALA A 144 -44.42 -44.03 56.87
CA ALA A 144 -45.45 -43.20 56.24
C ALA A 144 -46.42 -42.49 57.20
N PRO A 145 -46.82 -43.07 58.37
CA PRO A 145 -47.62 -42.37 59.37
C PRO A 145 -46.93 -41.15 59.99
N ASP A 146 -47.72 -40.16 60.42
CA ASP A 146 -47.23 -39.01 61.20
C ASP A 146 -46.63 -39.47 62.54
N VAL A 147 -45.58 -38.78 63.01
CA VAL A 147 -44.83 -39.18 64.22
C VAL A 147 -44.73 -38.01 65.21
N ALA A 148 -45.38 -38.12 66.35
CA ALA A 148 -45.14 -37.27 67.51
C ALA A 148 -43.91 -37.78 68.27
N LEU A 149 -42.85 -36.97 68.34
CA LEU A 149 -41.54 -37.33 68.88
C LEU A 149 -41.23 -36.61 70.21
N GLY A 150 -40.99 -37.41 71.25
CA GLY A 150 -40.68 -36.92 72.59
C GLY A 150 -39.22 -36.50 72.79
N ILE A 151 -38.25 -37.27 72.26
CA ILE A 151 -36.82 -37.09 72.55
C ILE A 151 -35.93 -37.10 71.29
N LEU A 152 -35.90 -38.18 70.51
CA LEU A 152 -34.88 -38.36 69.46
C LEU A 152 -35.34 -39.24 68.29
N ALA A 153 -35.24 -38.73 67.07
CA ALA A 153 -35.24 -39.54 65.85
C ALA A 153 -33.79 -39.74 65.40
N THR A 154 -33.32 -40.97 65.30
CA THR A 154 -32.01 -41.33 64.73
C THR A 154 -32.24 -41.97 63.36
N MET A 155 -31.67 -41.40 62.29
CA MET A 155 -31.75 -41.94 60.94
C MET A 155 -30.35 -42.33 60.42
N GLY A 156 -30.14 -43.63 60.19
CA GLY A 156 -28.98 -44.21 59.49
C GLY A 156 -29.22 -44.47 57.99
N GLY A 157 -30.45 -44.24 57.52
CA GLY A 157 -30.89 -44.39 56.14
C GLY A 157 -32.41 -44.55 56.05
N GLY A 158 -33.01 -44.27 54.90
CA GLY A 158 -34.43 -44.50 54.62
C GLY A 158 -35.30 -43.24 54.53
N THR A 159 -36.63 -43.43 54.55
CA THR A 159 -37.59 -42.35 54.26
C THR A 159 -38.62 -42.15 55.38
N ILE A 160 -38.91 -40.91 55.76
CA ILE A 160 -40.08 -40.56 56.58
C ILE A 160 -40.96 -39.61 55.76
N SER A 161 -42.15 -40.09 55.37
CA SER A 161 -43.13 -39.31 54.61
C SER A 161 -44.26 -38.75 55.46
N GLY A 162 -44.45 -39.27 56.68
CA GLY A 162 -45.33 -38.66 57.67
C GLY A 162 -44.70 -37.41 58.30
N ALA A 163 -45.53 -36.52 58.81
CA ALA A 163 -45.10 -35.33 59.52
C ALA A 163 -44.54 -35.68 60.91
N ILE A 164 -43.31 -35.27 61.19
CA ILE A 164 -42.68 -35.35 62.51
C ILE A 164 -43.03 -34.09 63.30
N SER A 165 -43.58 -34.25 64.51
CA SER A 165 -43.95 -33.18 65.43
C SER A 165 -43.36 -33.43 66.83
N GLY A 166 -43.56 -32.50 67.77
CA GLY A 166 -43.13 -32.66 69.17
C GLY A 166 -41.78 -32.00 69.49
N ALA A 167 -41.24 -32.29 70.69
CA ALA A 167 -40.07 -31.63 71.23
C ALA A 167 -38.73 -32.29 70.84
N GLY A 168 -38.76 -33.47 70.24
CA GLY A 168 -37.57 -34.27 69.96
C GLY A 168 -36.61 -33.66 68.93
N GLN A 169 -35.34 -34.04 69.03
CA GLN A 169 -34.27 -33.75 68.07
C GLN A 169 -34.32 -34.74 66.89
N MET A 170 -33.91 -34.31 65.71
CA MET A 170 -33.54 -35.19 64.59
C MET A 170 -32.01 -35.36 64.52
N PHE A 171 -31.51 -36.59 64.55
CA PHE A 171 -30.10 -36.96 64.40
C PHE A 171 -29.91 -37.89 63.21
N VAL A 172 -29.20 -37.42 62.19
CA VAL A 172 -28.90 -38.19 60.98
C VAL A 172 -27.50 -38.79 61.17
N SER A 173 -27.45 -40.05 61.59
CA SER A 173 -26.23 -40.73 62.03
C SER A 173 -25.37 -41.27 60.87
N GLY A 174 -25.99 -41.55 59.72
CA GLY A 174 -25.35 -42.11 58.52
C GLY A 174 -26.33 -42.25 57.34
N GLY A 175 -25.83 -42.78 56.21
CA GLY A 175 -26.63 -43.19 55.04
C GLY A 175 -27.40 -42.08 54.32
N PHE A 176 -28.33 -42.49 53.46
CA PHE A 176 -29.20 -41.59 52.67
C PHE A 176 -30.61 -41.52 53.27
N ASN A 177 -31.01 -40.33 53.66
CA ASN A 177 -32.22 -40.09 54.47
C ASN A 177 -33.13 -39.10 53.76
N TYR A 178 -34.43 -39.40 53.71
CA TYR A 178 -35.42 -38.59 52.98
C TYR A 178 -36.55 -38.17 53.90
N LEU A 179 -36.77 -36.86 54.02
CA LEU A 179 -37.90 -36.28 54.75
C LEU A 179 -38.87 -35.65 53.76
N THR A 180 -40.00 -36.32 53.52
CA THR A 180 -41.06 -35.85 52.61
C THR A 180 -42.34 -35.44 53.33
N GLY A 181 -42.42 -35.63 54.65
CA GLY A 181 -43.51 -35.10 55.49
C GLY A 181 -43.33 -33.63 55.91
N ALA A 182 -44.44 -32.96 56.25
CA ALA A 182 -44.46 -31.57 56.72
C ALA A 182 -44.12 -31.47 58.22
N ASN A 183 -42.84 -31.54 58.53
CA ASN A 183 -42.30 -31.60 59.88
C ASN A 183 -42.39 -30.26 60.66
N THR A 184 -42.67 -30.35 61.95
CA THR A 184 -42.90 -29.25 62.92
C THR A 184 -42.18 -29.45 64.27
N TYR A 185 -41.25 -30.41 64.38
CA TYR A 185 -40.52 -30.68 65.62
C TYR A 185 -39.64 -29.50 66.07
N SER A 186 -39.44 -29.31 67.37
CA SER A 186 -38.71 -28.15 67.91
C SER A 186 -37.28 -28.44 68.38
N GLY A 187 -36.84 -29.70 68.45
CA GLY A 187 -35.53 -30.08 68.99
C GLY A 187 -34.33 -29.82 68.06
N GLY A 188 -34.55 -29.32 66.83
CA GLY A 188 -33.49 -29.07 65.85
C GLY A 188 -32.96 -30.33 65.16
N THR A 189 -31.97 -30.16 64.30
CA THR A 189 -31.37 -31.24 63.48
C THR A 189 -29.86 -31.31 63.66
N GLU A 190 -29.31 -32.51 63.73
CA GLU A 190 -27.87 -32.77 63.65
C GLU A 190 -27.60 -33.81 62.57
N ILE A 191 -26.62 -33.55 61.70
CA ILE A 191 -26.23 -34.43 60.58
C ILE A 191 -24.76 -34.77 60.76
N ASN A 192 -24.48 -36.05 60.98
CA ASN A 192 -23.13 -36.55 61.22
C ASN A 192 -22.27 -36.56 59.93
N THR A 193 -20.95 -36.67 60.09
CA THR A 193 -20.02 -36.82 58.97
C THR A 193 -20.36 -38.05 58.14
N ASN A 194 -20.35 -37.92 56.80
CA ASN A 194 -20.76 -38.93 55.82
C ASN A 194 -22.26 -39.33 55.86
N ALA A 195 -23.11 -38.61 56.58
CA ALA A 195 -24.56 -38.75 56.52
C ALA A 195 -25.17 -37.79 55.48
N PHE A 196 -26.26 -38.19 54.83
CA PHE A 196 -26.96 -37.42 53.81
C PHE A 196 -28.43 -37.24 54.21
N LEU A 197 -28.90 -36.00 54.30
CA LEU A 197 -30.30 -35.65 54.53
C LEU A 197 -30.87 -34.92 53.31
N THR A 198 -31.97 -35.44 52.77
CA THR A 198 -32.73 -34.89 51.64
C THR A 198 -34.10 -34.43 52.10
N VAL A 199 -34.43 -33.15 51.89
CA VAL A 199 -35.69 -32.52 52.28
C VAL A 199 -36.57 -32.31 51.04
N GLY A 200 -37.68 -33.06 50.99
CA GLY A 200 -38.78 -32.90 50.05
C GLY A 200 -38.82 -33.86 48.85
N ASP A 201 -37.69 -34.48 48.50
CA ASP A 201 -37.55 -35.49 47.43
C ASP A 201 -38.31 -35.16 46.12
N SER A 202 -38.06 -33.97 45.57
CA SER A 202 -38.71 -33.44 44.35
C SER A 202 -40.19 -33.04 44.52
N GLY A 203 -40.81 -33.31 45.66
CA GLY A 203 -42.19 -32.93 45.98
C GLY A 203 -42.36 -31.50 46.54
N THR A 204 -43.62 -31.19 46.89
CA THR A 204 -44.08 -29.95 47.54
C THR A 204 -44.34 -30.12 49.04
N LEU A 205 -43.88 -31.24 49.62
CA LEU A 205 -43.86 -31.50 51.06
C LEU A 205 -42.39 -31.76 51.48
N GLY A 206 -42.16 -32.12 52.75
CA GLY A 206 -40.81 -32.18 53.33
C GLY A 206 -40.37 -30.85 53.92
N SER A 207 -40.03 -30.83 55.21
CA SER A 207 -39.43 -29.67 55.89
C SER A 207 -38.48 -30.12 57.00
N ILE A 208 -37.68 -29.18 57.50
CA ILE A 208 -36.92 -29.29 58.75
C ILE A 208 -37.08 -27.99 59.54
N THR A 209 -36.88 -28.06 60.85
CA THR A 209 -37.27 -27.02 61.80
C THR A 209 -36.23 -26.88 62.91
N GLY A 210 -36.09 -25.68 63.48
CA GLY A 210 -34.99 -25.34 64.39
C GLY A 210 -33.65 -25.17 63.68
N ASN A 211 -32.56 -25.08 64.44
CA ASN A 211 -31.19 -24.98 63.89
C ASN A 211 -30.68 -26.35 63.39
N VAL A 212 -29.71 -26.32 62.47
CA VAL A 212 -29.01 -27.51 61.96
C VAL A 212 -27.52 -27.45 62.30
N LEU A 213 -27.00 -28.50 62.95
CA LEU A 213 -25.57 -28.81 62.97
C LEU A 213 -25.27 -29.78 61.83
N ASN A 214 -24.72 -29.29 60.72
CA ASN A 214 -24.40 -30.07 59.53
C ASN A 214 -22.91 -30.39 59.46
N ASN A 215 -22.54 -31.64 59.71
CA ASN A 215 -21.20 -32.18 59.43
C ASN A 215 -21.17 -33.15 58.23
N GLY A 216 -22.34 -33.44 57.64
CA GLY A 216 -22.52 -34.31 56.48
C GLY A 216 -22.96 -33.53 55.24
N THR A 217 -24.04 -33.98 54.60
CA THR A 217 -24.67 -33.29 53.45
C THR A 217 -26.14 -33.01 53.73
N LEU A 218 -26.54 -31.74 53.64
CA LEU A 218 -27.93 -31.30 53.69
C LEU A 218 -28.39 -30.89 52.30
N THR A 219 -29.41 -31.56 51.76
CA THR A 219 -29.96 -31.30 50.42
C THR A 219 -31.42 -30.89 50.49
N PHE A 220 -31.77 -29.77 49.86
CA PHE A 220 -33.17 -29.35 49.66
C PHE A 220 -33.59 -29.63 48.21
N THR A 221 -34.58 -30.52 48.03
CA THR A 221 -35.09 -30.96 46.71
C THR A 221 -36.51 -30.49 46.39
N ARG A 222 -37.09 -29.55 47.14
CA ARG A 222 -38.46 -29.08 46.91
C ARG A 222 -38.73 -28.44 45.54
N SER A 223 -39.89 -28.75 44.97
CA SER A 223 -40.34 -28.22 43.66
C SER A 223 -41.09 -26.88 43.74
N ASP A 224 -41.45 -26.43 44.94
CA ASP A 224 -42.12 -25.15 45.20
C ASP A 224 -41.25 -24.17 46.01
N THR A 225 -41.81 -23.01 46.37
CA THR A 225 -41.14 -22.05 47.25
C THR A 225 -41.22 -22.51 48.71
N THR A 226 -40.07 -22.64 49.37
CA THR A 226 -39.94 -23.02 50.77
C THR A 226 -39.07 -22.01 51.51
N SER A 227 -39.36 -21.75 52.78
CA SER A 227 -38.57 -20.87 53.64
C SER A 227 -37.99 -21.64 54.80
N TYR A 228 -36.69 -21.49 55.04
CA TYR A 228 -36.00 -22.06 56.19
C TYR A 228 -35.18 -20.98 56.93
N GLY A 229 -35.56 -20.74 58.19
CA GLY A 229 -35.01 -19.67 59.03
C GLY A 229 -34.10 -20.13 60.17
N GLY A 230 -33.85 -21.44 60.30
CA GLY A 230 -32.87 -21.94 61.26
C GLY A 230 -31.44 -21.63 60.81
N VAL A 231 -30.52 -21.54 61.77
CA VAL A 231 -29.08 -21.42 61.46
C VAL A 231 -28.52 -22.79 61.10
N ILE A 232 -27.92 -22.91 59.92
CA ILE A 232 -27.08 -24.05 59.53
C ILE A 232 -25.63 -23.75 59.96
N SER A 233 -25.01 -24.69 60.63
CA SER A 233 -23.64 -24.62 61.17
C SER A 233 -22.86 -25.91 60.88
N GLY A 234 -21.57 -25.98 61.20
CA GLY A 234 -20.74 -27.18 61.02
C GLY A 234 -19.93 -27.21 59.72
N ALA A 235 -19.22 -28.31 59.47
CA ALA A 235 -18.28 -28.44 58.34
C ALA A 235 -18.91 -29.02 57.05
N GLY A 236 -20.18 -29.42 57.10
CA GLY A 236 -20.88 -30.14 56.05
C GLY A 236 -21.33 -29.28 54.86
N VAL A 237 -21.68 -29.95 53.77
CA VAL A 237 -22.10 -29.35 52.49
C VAL A 237 -23.59 -29.04 52.49
N VAL A 238 -23.99 -27.93 51.86
CA VAL A 238 -25.40 -27.56 51.63
C VAL A 238 -25.69 -27.58 50.13
N ILE A 239 -26.72 -28.33 49.72
CA ILE A 239 -27.11 -28.52 48.31
C ILE A 239 -28.55 -28.06 48.09
N LYS A 240 -28.78 -27.25 47.06
CA LYS A 240 -30.11 -26.87 46.56
C LYS A 240 -30.34 -27.55 45.21
N ASN A 241 -31.17 -28.59 45.17
CA ASN A 241 -31.38 -29.44 44.00
C ASN A 241 -32.84 -29.56 43.54
N GLY A 242 -33.79 -28.91 44.21
CA GLY A 242 -35.19 -28.85 43.76
C GLY A 242 -35.42 -27.75 42.72
N ILE A 243 -36.44 -27.88 41.86
CA ILE A 243 -36.77 -26.87 40.84
C ILE A 243 -37.35 -25.56 41.42
N GLY A 244 -37.86 -25.59 42.66
CA GLY A 244 -38.50 -24.43 43.30
C GLY A 244 -37.51 -23.41 43.87
N THR A 245 -37.99 -22.53 44.74
CA THR A 245 -37.17 -21.51 45.42
C THR A 245 -36.93 -21.91 46.87
N LEU A 246 -35.66 -22.04 47.28
CA LEU A 246 -35.30 -22.11 48.69
C LEU A 246 -34.98 -20.71 49.18
N VAL A 247 -35.77 -20.20 50.12
CA VAL A 247 -35.55 -18.93 50.81
C VAL A 247 -34.84 -19.22 52.13
N LEU A 248 -33.59 -18.76 52.27
CA LEU A 248 -32.85 -18.83 53.53
C LEU A 248 -32.92 -17.48 54.25
N SER A 249 -33.26 -17.49 55.53
CA SER A 249 -33.33 -16.28 56.39
C SER A 249 -32.49 -16.36 57.67
N GLY A 250 -31.95 -17.53 58.02
CA GLY A 250 -30.95 -17.66 59.08
C GLY A 250 -29.57 -17.18 58.61
N ALA A 251 -28.83 -16.49 59.48
CA ALA A 251 -27.42 -16.15 59.24
C ALA A 251 -26.55 -17.40 59.44
N ASN A 252 -26.18 -18.08 58.35
CA ASN A 252 -25.55 -19.40 58.42
C ASN A 252 -24.04 -19.31 58.64
N THR A 253 -23.49 -20.27 59.39
CA THR A 253 -22.08 -20.28 59.80
C THR A 253 -21.35 -21.58 59.43
N TYR A 254 -21.88 -22.37 58.51
CA TYR A 254 -21.20 -23.57 58.02
C TYR A 254 -19.97 -23.23 57.17
N SER A 255 -18.97 -24.11 57.14
CA SER A 255 -17.74 -23.92 56.35
C SER A 255 -17.66 -24.82 55.12
N GLY A 256 -18.55 -25.79 54.96
CA GLY A 256 -18.63 -26.63 53.76
C GLY A 256 -19.16 -25.85 52.55
N ALA A 257 -19.01 -26.42 51.36
CA ALA A 257 -19.45 -25.79 50.12
C ALA A 257 -20.98 -25.64 50.02
N THR A 258 -21.42 -24.62 49.29
CA THR A 258 -22.81 -24.42 48.88
C THR A 258 -22.92 -24.74 47.39
N THR A 259 -23.78 -25.70 47.02
CA THR A 259 -23.99 -26.07 45.61
C THR A 259 -25.46 -25.88 45.22
N ILE A 260 -25.73 -24.96 44.29
CA ILE A 260 -27.04 -24.79 43.67
C ILE A 260 -27.05 -25.60 42.37
N LEU A 261 -27.70 -26.76 42.38
CA LEU A 261 -27.83 -27.64 41.22
C LEU A 261 -29.05 -27.30 40.36
N ASN A 262 -30.16 -26.89 40.97
CA ASN A 262 -31.43 -26.59 40.27
C ASN A 262 -32.24 -25.49 40.98
N GLY A 263 -33.12 -24.83 40.21
CA GLY A 263 -34.05 -23.81 40.69
C GLY A 263 -33.34 -22.59 41.28
N THR A 264 -34.00 -21.92 42.22
CA THR A 264 -33.48 -20.68 42.85
C THR A 264 -33.08 -20.91 44.31
N LEU A 265 -31.94 -20.35 44.72
CA LEU A 265 -31.60 -20.07 46.12
C LEU A 265 -31.76 -18.56 46.34
N GLN A 266 -32.66 -18.16 47.22
CA GLN A 266 -32.91 -16.76 47.56
C GLN A 266 -32.44 -16.49 48.99
N THR A 267 -31.82 -15.34 49.21
CA THR A 267 -31.48 -14.84 50.55
C THR A 267 -32.52 -13.81 50.97
N ALA A 268 -33.05 -13.93 52.19
CA ALA A 268 -34.11 -13.04 52.70
C ALA A 268 -33.58 -11.87 53.56
N VAL A 269 -32.34 -11.97 54.01
CA VAL A 269 -31.59 -10.93 54.72
C VAL A 269 -30.14 -10.94 54.24
N ASP A 270 -29.36 -9.94 54.64
CA ASP A 270 -27.96 -9.85 54.26
C ASP A 270 -27.09 -10.94 54.91
N TYR A 271 -26.04 -11.35 54.20
CA TYR A 271 -25.02 -12.31 54.68
C TYR A 271 -25.59 -13.66 55.17
N VAL A 272 -26.66 -14.13 54.53
CA VAL A 272 -27.32 -15.42 54.83
C VAL A 272 -26.41 -16.61 54.55
N LEU A 273 -25.65 -16.61 53.45
CA LEU A 273 -24.64 -17.64 53.21
C LEU A 273 -23.37 -17.32 53.99
N SER A 274 -22.66 -18.36 54.45
CA SER A 274 -21.40 -18.19 55.18
C SER A 274 -20.31 -17.64 54.27
N SER A 275 -19.57 -16.63 54.73
CA SER A 275 -18.40 -16.08 54.04
C SER A 275 -17.23 -17.07 53.94
N ALA A 276 -17.26 -18.17 54.70
CA ALA A 276 -16.31 -19.27 54.59
C ALA A 276 -16.75 -20.37 53.61
N SER A 277 -17.95 -20.30 53.04
CA SER A 277 -18.47 -21.30 52.10
C SER A 277 -18.09 -20.96 50.65
N ALA A 278 -17.47 -21.91 49.94
CA ALA A 278 -17.30 -21.84 48.50
C ALA A 278 -18.64 -22.12 47.79
N LEU A 279 -19.02 -21.27 46.83
CA LEU A 279 -20.30 -21.33 46.14
C LEU A 279 -20.15 -21.84 44.71
N THR A 280 -20.87 -22.90 44.36
CA THR A 280 -21.01 -23.40 42.99
C THR A 280 -22.45 -23.29 42.50
N ILE A 281 -22.66 -22.67 41.34
CA ILE A 281 -23.99 -22.53 40.71
C ILE A 281 -23.99 -23.28 39.37
N ALA A 282 -24.76 -24.36 39.26
CA ALA A 282 -24.88 -25.15 38.04
C ALA A 282 -25.62 -24.39 36.93
N ALA A 283 -25.42 -24.82 35.68
CA ALA A 283 -26.14 -24.26 34.53
C ALA A 283 -27.67 -24.36 34.72
N GLY A 284 -28.38 -23.26 34.51
CA GLY A 284 -29.83 -23.17 34.71
C GLY A 284 -30.29 -22.92 36.16
N ALA A 285 -29.41 -23.08 37.15
CA ALA A 285 -29.69 -22.69 38.53
C ALA A 285 -29.44 -21.20 38.78
N THR A 286 -30.07 -20.63 39.81
CA THR A 286 -30.00 -19.19 40.12
C THR A 286 -29.72 -18.93 41.60
N LEU A 287 -28.78 -18.02 41.90
CA LEU A 287 -28.71 -17.31 43.17
C LEU A 287 -29.44 -15.97 43.03
N ASP A 288 -30.38 -15.69 43.93
CA ASP A 288 -31.12 -14.43 43.98
C ASP A 288 -30.68 -13.54 45.16
N LEU A 289 -30.04 -12.42 44.80
CA LEU A 289 -29.60 -11.33 45.67
C LEU A 289 -30.27 -9.99 45.28
N THR A 290 -31.50 -10.04 44.75
CA THR A 290 -32.19 -8.83 44.25
C THR A 290 -32.47 -7.79 45.34
N ASN A 291 -32.50 -8.18 46.63
CA ASN A 291 -32.83 -7.30 47.76
C ASN A 291 -31.86 -7.47 48.95
N THR A 292 -30.67 -8.03 48.73
CA THR A 292 -29.75 -8.45 49.79
C THR A 292 -28.29 -8.40 49.33
N GLN A 293 -27.38 -8.12 50.27
CA GLN A 293 -25.93 -8.20 50.04
C GLN A 293 -25.32 -9.48 50.65
N GLN A 294 -24.28 -10.00 50.02
CA GLN A 294 -23.74 -11.33 50.35
C GLN A 294 -22.22 -11.40 50.15
N THR A 295 -21.55 -12.16 51.01
CA THR A 295 -20.14 -12.54 50.86
C THR A 295 -20.01 -14.05 50.85
N VAL A 296 -19.24 -14.62 49.93
CA VAL A 296 -18.90 -16.06 49.89
C VAL A 296 -17.39 -16.24 49.76
N ALA A 297 -16.86 -17.43 50.08
CA ALA A 297 -15.43 -17.69 50.02
C ALA A 297 -14.89 -17.57 48.59
N SER A 298 -15.60 -18.18 47.63
CA SER A 298 -15.33 -18.14 46.20
C SER A 298 -16.60 -18.44 45.40
N LEU A 299 -16.58 -18.16 44.09
CA LEU A 299 -17.69 -18.41 43.15
C LEU A 299 -17.19 -19.26 41.97
N ALA A 300 -17.94 -20.30 41.61
CA ALA A 300 -17.70 -21.12 40.43
C ALA A 300 -19.01 -21.58 39.75
N GLY A 301 -18.91 -22.05 38.50
CA GLY A 301 -20.02 -22.69 37.77
C GLY A 301 -20.54 -21.90 36.57
N ALA A 302 -21.81 -22.13 36.20
CA ALA A 302 -22.41 -21.70 34.94
C ALA A 302 -23.85 -21.16 35.07
N GLY A 303 -24.37 -21.01 36.30
CA GLY A 303 -25.74 -20.51 36.55
C GLY A 303 -25.86 -18.99 36.54
N ASN A 304 -26.99 -18.50 37.05
CA ASN A 304 -27.29 -17.06 37.14
C ASN A 304 -27.05 -16.52 38.55
N VAL A 305 -26.62 -15.27 38.65
CA VAL A 305 -26.65 -14.47 39.88
C VAL A 305 -27.47 -13.21 39.60
N ASN A 306 -28.65 -13.09 40.22
CA ASN A 306 -29.48 -11.89 40.13
C ASN A 306 -29.01 -10.88 41.19
N LEU A 307 -28.76 -9.63 40.77
CA LEU A 307 -28.19 -8.57 41.61
C LEU A 307 -29.09 -7.33 41.64
N GLY A 308 -29.43 -6.92 42.87
CA GLY A 308 -30.19 -5.71 43.14
C GLY A 308 -29.33 -4.44 43.08
N ALA A 309 -29.93 -3.33 42.66
CA ALA A 309 -29.30 -2.01 42.80
C ALA A 309 -29.03 -1.72 44.30
N GLY A 310 -27.85 -1.19 44.61
CA GLY A 310 -27.45 -0.83 45.98
C GLY A 310 -26.92 -1.97 46.85
N HIS A 311 -26.98 -3.22 46.39
CA HIS A 311 -26.55 -4.40 47.16
C HIS A 311 -25.26 -4.99 46.61
N THR A 312 -24.32 -5.37 47.48
CA THR A 312 -22.98 -5.83 47.08
C THR A 312 -22.82 -7.35 47.18
N PHE A 313 -22.18 -7.96 46.19
CA PHE A 313 -21.80 -9.37 46.20
C PHE A 313 -20.27 -9.55 46.17
N SER A 314 -19.69 -10.08 47.25
CA SER A 314 -18.24 -10.26 47.42
C SER A 314 -17.83 -11.74 47.36
N PHE A 315 -16.74 -12.05 46.66
CA PHE A 315 -16.23 -13.42 46.50
C PHE A 315 -14.72 -13.48 46.27
N GLY A 316 -14.08 -14.61 46.59
CA GLY A 316 -12.66 -14.89 46.33
C GLY A 316 -11.74 -14.76 47.55
N GLY A 317 -12.28 -14.47 48.74
CA GLY A 317 -11.52 -14.29 49.99
C GLY A 317 -10.75 -15.53 50.47
N ASP A 318 -11.07 -16.73 49.95
CA ASP A 318 -10.26 -17.94 50.17
C ASP A 318 -8.96 -17.99 49.34
N ASN A 319 -8.76 -17.04 48.42
CA ASN A 319 -7.66 -16.97 47.46
C ASN A 319 -7.67 -18.10 46.41
N ALA A 320 -8.77 -18.85 46.26
CA ALA A 320 -8.90 -19.84 45.22
C ALA A 320 -8.99 -19.17 43.83
N SER A 321 -8.35 -19.77 42.84
CA SER A 321 -8.61 -19.44 41.43
C SER A 321 -9.80 -20.25 40.94
N THR A 322 -10.84 -19.59 40.44
CA THR A 322 -12.10 -20.23 40.02
C THR A 322 -12.53 -19.79 38.63
N SER A 323 -13.43 -20.59 38.01
CA SER A 323 -14.01 -20.29 36.72
C SER A 323 -15.53 -20.14 36.83
N PHE A 324 -16.07 -19.07 36.27
CA PHE A 324 -17.50 -18.80 36.19
C PHE A 324 -17.90 -18.43 34.76
N THR A 325 -18.64 -19.33 34.11
CA THR A 325 -19.16 -19.16 32.75
C THR A 325 -20.63 -18.71 32.74
N GLY A 326 -21.16 -18.38 33.93
CA GLY A 326 -22.55 -18.01 34.17
C GLY A 326 -22.83 -16.51 34.01
N ASN A 327 -24.04 -16.10 34.36
CA ASN A 327 -24.56 -14.76 34.07
C ASN A 327 -24.72 -13.91 35.33
N PHE A 328 -24.30 -12.64 35.27
CA PHE A 328 -24.67 -11.62 36.26
C PHE A 328 -25.84 -10.80 35.72
N ILE A 329 -27.01 -10.95 36.32
CA ILE A 329 -28.27 -10.35 35.85
C ILE A 329 -28.62 -9.15 36.75
N GLY A 330 -29.01 -8.03 36.14
CA GLY A 330 -29.39 -6.80 36.86
C GLY A 330 -28.27 -5.77 36.91
N THR A 331 -28.12 -5.12 38.07
CA THR A 331 -27.10 -4.08 38.29
C THR A 331 -25.98 -4.64 39.17
N LEU A 332 -24.77 -4.73 38.64
CA LEU A 332 -23.62 -5.27 39.35
C LEU A 332 -23.10 -4.30 40.41
N SER A 333 -22.99 -4.77 41.64
CA SER A 333 -22.02 -4.26 42.60
C SER A 333 -21.27 -5.47 43.12
N ALA A 334 -20.17 -5.83 42.47
CA ALA A 334 -19.39 -7.01 42.82
C ALA A 334 -17.99 -6.63 43.32
N ILE A 335 -17.49 -7.40 44.29
CA ILE A 335 -16.11 -7.26 44.78
C ILE A 335 -15.39 -8.60 44.66
N LYS A 336 -14.32 -8.60 43.85
CA LYS A 336 -13.35 -9.70 43.75
C LYS A 336 -12.27 -9.51 44.83
N GLU A 337 -12.31 -10.38 45.82
CA GLU A 337 -11.37 -10.48 46.94
C GLU A 337 -10.31 -11.57 46.71
N GLY A 338 -9.28 -11.59 47.57
CA GLY A 338 -8.20 -12.59 47.62
C GLY A 338 -7.28 -12.65 46.38
N THR A 339 -6.12 -13.29 46.52
CA THR A 339 -5.04 -13.25 45.51
C THR A 339 -5.26 -14.16 44.29
N GLY A 340 -6.26 -15.05 44.32
CA GLY A 340 -6.59 -15.96 43.22
C GLY A 340 -7.12 -15.26 41.96
N THR A 341 -7.12 -15.98 40.84
CA THR A 341 -7.69 -15.52 39.57
C THR A 341 -9.15 -15.93 39.45
N PHE A 342 -10.05 -14.96 39.24
CA PHE A 342 -11.42 -15.24 38.84
C PHE A 342 -11.53 -15.17 37.31
N SER A 343 -11.62 -16.33 36.66
CA SER A 343 -11.81 -16.46 35.22
C SER A 343 -13.30 -16.41 34.88
N PHE A 344 -13.71 -15.38 34.16
CA PHE A 344 -15.09 -15.18 33.73
C PHE A 344 -15.23 -15.35 32.22
N SER A 345 -16.30 -16.01 31.76
CA SER A 345 -16.58 -16.17 30.32
C SER A 345 -18.07 -16.11 29.93
N GLY A 346 -18.93 -15.65 30.83
CA GLY A 346 -20.38 -15.57 30.60
C GLY A 346 -20.86 -14.16 30.23
N THR A 347 -22.10 -13.83 30.57
CA THR A 347 -22.66 -12.47 30.35
C THR A 347 -22.67 -11.64 31.62
N GLY A 348 -22.11 -10.43 31.54
CA GLY A 348 -22.13 -9.45 32.60
C GLY A 348 -23.47 -8.70 32.70
N PRO A 349 -23.57 -7.77 33.67
CA PRO A 349 -24.78 -6.99 33.93
C PRO A 349 -25.09 -6.00 32.81
N SER A 350 -26.29 -5.39 32.86
CA SER A 350 -26.61 -4.23 32.03
C SER A 350 -26.10 -2.90 32.61
N ALA A 351 -25.82 -2.84 33.92
CA ALA A 351 -25.36 -1.66 34.64
C ALA A 351 -24.47 -2.00 35.85
N GLY A 352 -23.83 -0.99 36.44
CA GLY A 352 -23.08 -1.14 37.70
C GLY A 352 -21.56 -1.26 37.52
N ALA A 353 -20.87 -1.82 38.51
CA ALA A 353 -19.41 -1.94 38.52
C ALA A 353 -18.90 -3.20 39.26
N ILE A 354 -17.71 -3.65 38.87
CA ILE A 354 -16.88 -4.59 39.63
C ILE A 354 -15.68 -3.86 40.23
N GLN A 355 -15.38 -4.17 41.49
CA GLN A 355 -14.16 -3.76 42.16
C GLN A 355 -13.26 -4.97 42.36
N ILE A 356 -11.98 -4.83 42.06
CA ILE A 356 -10.96 -5.86 42.26
C ILE A 356 -10.08 -5.38 43.40
N ASN A 357 -10.21 -6.03 44.56
CA ASN A 357 -9.47 -5.71 45.78
C ASN A 357 -8.15 -6.48 45.88
N ALA A 358 -8.10 -7.69 45.33
CA ALA A 358 -6.88 -8.49 45.22
C ALA A 358 -6.93 -9.45 44.01
N GLY A 359 -5.76 -9.86 43.55
CA GLY A 359 -5.59 -10.84 42.47
C GLY A 359 -6.02 -10.34 41.10
N THR A 360 -6.51 -11.28 40.29
CA THR A 360 -6.83 -11.04 38.87
C THR A 360 -8.30 -11.31 38.56
N LEU A 361 -8.92 -10.40 37.79
CA LEU A 361 -10.12 -10.68 37.02
C LEU A 361 -9.70 -11.01 35.58
N ALA A 362 -9.88 -12.26 35.16
CA ALA A 362 -9.56 -12.70 33.81
C ALA A 362 -10.83 -12.84 32.99
N LEU A 363 -11.04 -11.97 32.00
CA LEU A 363 -12.14 -12.03 31.04
C LEU A 363 -11.71 -12.90 29.86
N THR A 364 -12.40 -14.01 29.66
CA THR A 364 -12.00 -15.09 28.76
C THR A 364 -13.15 -15.54 27.86
N GLY A 365 -12.85 -16.19 26.73
CA GLY A 365 -13.87 -16.72 25.84
C GLY A 365 -14.86 -15.64 25.38
N ALA A 366 -16.16 -15.89 25.54
CA ALA A 366 -17.23 -14.97 25.11
C ALA A 366 -17.67 -13.96 26.21
N ALA A 367 -16.79 -13.61 27.16
CA ALA A 367 -17.09 -12.65 28.22
C ALA A 367 -17.66 -11.32 27.69
N ASP A 368 -18.87 -10.96 28.13
CA ASP A 368 -19.43 -9.61 27.94
C ASP A 368 -19.37 -8.85 29.27
N PHE A 369 -18.76 -7.66 29.25
CA PHE A 369 -18.68 -6.74 30.38
C PHE A 369 -19.13 -5.30 30.00
N SER A 370 -19.80 -5.15 28.85
CA SER A 370 -20.17 -3.86 28.24
C SER A 370 -21.08 -2.99 29.12
N GLY A 371 -21.86 -3.59 30.02
CA GLY A 371 -22.69 -2.88 30.97
C GLY A 371 -21.98 -2.41 32.26
N ALA A 372 -20.74 -2.86 32.53
CA ALA A 372 -20.06 -2.69 33.81
C ALA A 372 -18.88 -1.70 33.77
N GLY A 373 -18.70 -0.94 34.85
CA GLY A 373 -17.43 -0.28 35.17
C GLY A 373 -16.45 -1.21 35.89
N VAL A 374 -15.15 -0.97 35.76
CA VAL A 374 -14.10 -1.74 36.43
C VAL A 374 -13.22 -0.82 37.28
N THR A 375 -13.04 -1.17 38.56
CA THR A 375 -12.17 -0.44 39.50
C THR A 375 -11.12 -1.37 40.10
N LEU A 376 -9.84 -1.04 39.93
CA LEU A 376 -8.69 -1.81 40.39
C LEU A 376 -8.06 -1.13 41.62
N GLN A 377 -7.99 -1.84 42.75
CA GLN A 377 -7.15 -1.45 43.90
C GLN A 377 -5.69 -1.81 43.64
N ALA A 378 -4.74 -1.19 44.35
CA ALA A 378 -3.30 -1.41 44.13
C ALA A 378 -2.90 -2.91 44.10
N ASN A 379 -2.00 -3.27 43.17
CA ASN A 379 -1.52 -4.64 42.92
C ASN A 379 -2.60 -5.63 42.43
N THR A 380 -3.59 -5.14 41.68
CA THR A 380 -4.60 -5.98 41.00
C THR A 380 -4.55 -5.87 39.49
N THR A 381 -5.09 -6.89 38.83
CA THR A 381 -5.02 -7.05 37.37
C THR A 381 -6.39 -7.30 36.75
N LEU A 382 -6.66 -6.60 35.65
CA LEU A 382 -7.69 -6.98 34.67
C LEU A 382 -6.97 -7.62 33.47
N ASP A 383 -7.21 -8.91 33.23
CA ASP A 383 -6.66 -9.61 32.07
C ASP A 383 -7.78 -9.86 31.07
N ILE A 384 -7.62 -9.39 29.83
CA ILE A 384 -8.54 -9.67 28.72
C ILE A 384 -7.88 -10.49 27.61
N SER A 385 -6.64 -10.94 27.80
CA SER A 385 -5.83 -11.61 26.78
C SER A 385 -6.45 -12.93 26.29
N GLY A 386 -7.23 -13.61 27.14
CA GLY A 386 -7.96 -14.84 26.84
C GLY A 386 -9.37 -14.66 26.27
N ALA A 387 -9.85 -13.42 26.03
CA ALA A 387 -11.15 -13.17 25.41
C ALA A 387 -11.12 -13.49 23.90
N ASN A 388 -12.27 -13.90 23.33
CA ASN A 388 -12.39 -14.22 21.90
C ASN A 388 -12.31 -12.96 21.01
N ALA A 389 -12.74 -11.82 21.52
CA ALA A 389 -12.77 -10.53 20.83
C ALA A 389 -12.31 -9.40 21.76
N GLY A 390 -12.37 -8.15 21.29
CA GLY A 390 -12.17 -6.98 22.17
C GLY A 390 -13.29 -6.86 23.21
N ILE A 391 -12.94 -6.43 24.42
CA ILE A 391 -13.88 -6.24 25.53
C ILE A 391 -14.32 -4.78 25.60
N SER A 392 -15.61 -4.54 25.84
CA SER A 392 -16.13 -3.20 26.18
C SER A 392 -16.44 -3.11 27.67
N ILE A 393 -16.23 -1.93 28.27
CA ILE A 393 -16.56 -1.57 29.65
C ILE A 393 -17.02 -0.10 29.73
N LYS A 394 -17.81 0.25 30.75
CA LYS A 394 -18.29 1.63 30.97
C LYS A 394 -17.27 2.57 31.61
N SER A 395 -16.34 2.06 32.40
CA SER A 395 -15.29 2.87 33.05
C SER A 395 -14.10 1.99 33.40
N LEU A 396 -12.91 2.60 33.41
CA LEU A 396 -11.68 2.00 33.91
C LEU A 396 -11.07 2.92 34.97
N GLN A 397 -11.00 2.45 36.21
CA GLN A 397 -10.33 3.14 37.31
C GLN A 397 -9.24 2.23 37.89
N GLY A 398 -8.09 2.80 38.24
CA GLY A 398 -6.99 2.04 38.80
C GLY A 398 -6.02 2.88 39.61
N GLN A 399 -5.60 2.36 40.75
CA GLN A 399 -4.54 2.94 41.58
C GLN A 399 -3.16 2.70 40.98
N ASN A 400 -2.10 3.20 41.62
CA ASN A 400 -0.75 2.85 41.24
C ASN A 400 -0.48 1.35 41.52
N GLY A 401 0.31 0.70 40.66
CA GLY A 401 0.61 -0.73 40.76
C GLY A 401 -0.50 -1.65 40.22
N THR A 402 -1.53 -1.14 39.56
CA THR A 402 -2.52 -1.99 38.86
C THR A 402 -2.11 -2.28 37.42
N ALA A 403 -2.60 -3.39 36.85
CA ALA A 403 -2.31 -3.77 35.47
C ALA A 403 -3.58 -4.06 34.65
N VAL A 404 -3.50 -3.79 33.34
CA VAL A 404 -4.46 -4.28 32.34
C VAL A 404 -3.70 -5.02 31.25
N HIS A 405 -3.84 -6.34 31.18
CA HIS A 405 -3.22 -7.16 30.15
C HIS A 405 -4.17 -7.32 28.96
N LEU A 406 -3.83 -6.71 27.82
CA LEU A 406 -4.65 -6.77 26.61
C LEU A 406 -4.44 -8.05 25.80
N GLY A 407 -3.28 -8.68 25.92
CA GLY A 407 -2.83 -9.68 24.94
C GLY A 407 -2.85 -9.07 23.54
N SER A 408 -3.65 -9.63 22.63
CA SER A 408 -3.92 -9.08 21.29
C SER A 408 -5.33 -8.49 21.13
N ARG A 409 -6.06 -8.25 22.23
CA ARG A 409 -7.43 -7.73 22.22
C ARG A 409 -7.47 -6.21 22.33
N THR A 410 -8.57 -5.60 21.90
CA THR A 410 -8.82 -4.17 22.16
C THR A 410 -9.67 -4.02 23.40
N LEU A 411 -9.29 -3.14 24.32
CA LEU A 411 -10.18 -2.69 25.40
C LEU A 411 -10.92 -1.42 24.96
N THR A 412 -12.24 -1.40 25.07
CA THR A 412 -13.09 -0.25 24.72
C THR A 412 -13.75 0.33 25.96
N VAL A 413 -13.42 1.56 26.31
CA VAL A 413 -14.08 2.32 27.40
C VAL A 413 -15.15 3.22 26.79
N GLN A 414 -16.41 2.82 26.87
CA GLN A 414 -17.56 3.55 26.28
C GLN A 414 -18.81 3.42 27.15
N ARG A 415 -19.62 4.47 27.23
CA ARG A 415 -20.81 4.48 28.09
C ARG A 415 -22.04 5.14 27.45
N THR A 416 -23.21 4.70 27.89
CA THR A 416 -24.52 5.19 27.41
C THR A 416 -25.01 6.39 28.22
N ASP A 417 -24.50 6.57 29.44
CA ASP A 417 -24.75 7.69 30.36
C ASP A 417 -23.62 8.73 30.30
N PHE A 418 -23.86 9.93 30.86
CA PHE A 418 -22.89 11.03 30.86
C PHE A 418 -22.25 11.19 32.24
N VAL A 419 -21.03 10.66 32.41
CA VAL A 419 -20.29 10.68 33.68
C VAL A 419 -18.84 11.13 33.44
N PHE A 420 -18.36 12.06 34.27
CA PHE A 420 -17.05 12.71 34.10
C PHE A 420 -15.87 11.85 34.58
N GLY A 421 -15.13 11.29 33.63
CA GLY A 421 -13.74 10.86 33.82
C GLY A 421 -13.53 9.53 34.53
N SER A 422 -12.62 8.72 33.98
CA SER A 422 -12.13 7.49 34.59
C SER A 422 -10.62 7.66 34.79
N ASN A 423 -10.12 7.56 36.01
CA ASN A 423 -8.70 7.81 36.33
C ASN A 423 -7.95 6.47 36.47
N PHE A 424 -7.00 6.20 35.59
CA PHE A 424 -6.19 4.98 35.62
C PHE A 424 -4.71 5.32 35.83
N SER A 425 -4.16 4.84 36.95
CA SER A 425 -2.77 5.06 37.38
C SER A 425 -1.90 3.81 37.33
N GLY A 426 -2.44 2.74 36.73
CA GLY A 426 -1.74 1.51 36.43
C GLY A 426 -1.17 1.49 35.01
N VAL A 427 -0.64 0.33 34.61
CA VAL A 427 -0.09 0.08 33.28
C VAL A 427 -1.08 -0.74 32.44
N VAL A 428 -1.33 -0.32 31.20
CA VAL A 428 -1.95 -1.13 30.15
C VAL A 428 -0.85 -1.68 29.24
N ASP A 429 -0.85 -2.99 28.97
CA ASP A 429 0.17 -3.67 28.16
C ASP A 429 -0.40 -4.68 27.16
N GLY A 430 0.47 -5.19 26.26
CA GLY A 430 0.13 -6.16 25.21
C GLY A 430 0.27 -5.63 23.79
N SER A 431 0.08 -6.49 22.78
CA SER A 431 0.05 -6.08 21.37
C SER A 431 -1.30 -5.50 20.94
N GLY A 432 -2.32 -5.61 21.79
CA GLY A 432 -3.66 -5.05 21.65
C GLY A 432 -3.72 -3.53 21.73
N GLY A 433 -4.92 -2.99 21.48
CA GLY A 433 -5.20 -1.55 21.43
C GLY A 433 -6.16 -1.05 22.51
N LEU A 434 -6.34 0.27 22.54
CA LEU A 434 -7.24 0.95 23.47
C LEU A 434 -8.23 1.82 22.68
N THR A 435 -9.53 1.71 22.96
CA THR A 435 -10.56 2.58 22.37
C THR A 435 -11.25 3.37 23.47
N VAL A 436 -11.32 4.69 23.30
CA VAL A 436 -12.18 5.57 24.10
C VAL A 436 -13.38 5.94 23.24
N GLY A 437 -14.57 5.61 23.72
CA GLY A 437 -15.80 5.78 22.94
C GLY A 437 -16.75 6.84 23.47
N GLN A 438 -18.02 6.67 23.11
CA GLN A 438 -19.10 7.60 23.48
C GLN A 438 -19.12 7.91 24.99
N ASN A 439 -19.24 9.20 25.29
CA ASN A 439 -19.38 9.78 26.63
C ASN A 439 -18.26 9.40 27.62
N SER A 440 -17.09 9.03 27.09
CA SER A 440 -15.94 8.58 27.88
C SER A 440 -14.82 9.60 27.89
N SER A 441 -14.43 10.00 29.11
CA SER A 441 -13.13 10.58 29.39
C SER A 441 -12.28 9.54 30.14
N LEU A 442 -11.08 9.26 29.65
CA LEU A 442 -10.10 8.37 30.27
C LEU A 442 -8.81 9.16 30.54
N ARG A 443 -8.30 9.10 31.77
CA ARG A 443 -7.05 9.74 32.18
C ARG A 443 -5.99 8.70 32.48
N LEU A 444 -4.82 8.82 31.85
CA LEU A 444 -3.71 7.89 32.01
C LEU A 444 -2.56 8.57 32.77
N PHE A 445 -2.27 8.11 33.99
CA PHE A 445 -1.27 8.68 34.89
C PHE A 445 0.07 7.95 34.92
N ALA A 446 0.18 6.78 34.27
CA ALA A 446 1.43 6.03 34.14
C ALA A 446 1.83 5.87 32.66
N ALA A 447 3.05 5.39 32.42
CA ALA A 447 3.47 4.92 31.11
C ALA A 447 2.79 3.58 30.78
N ASN A 448 2.03 3.53 29.69
CA ASN A 448 1.42 2.31 29.18
C ASN A 448 2.28 1.78 28.03
N THR A 449 2.43 0.45 27.95
CA THR A 449 3.39 -0.23 27.07
C THR A 449 2.71 -1.03 25.96
N TYR A 450 1.39 -0.89 25.80
CA TYR A 450 0.68 -1.54 24.71
C TYR A 450 1.12 -1.00 23.34
N SER A 451 1.20 -1.87 22.33
CA SER A 451 1.71 -1.51 21.00
C SER A 451 0.64 -1.35 19.92
N GLY A 452 -0.61 -1.73 20.20
CA GLY A 452 -1.73 -1.52 19.29
C GLY A 452 -2.20 -0.07 19.22
N PRO A 453 -3.17 0.24 18.33
CA PRO A 453 -3.65 1.59 18.12
C PRO A 453 -4.49 2.10 19.31
N THR A 454 -4.45 3.41 19.51
CA THR A 454 -5.31 4.16 20.43
C THR A 454 -6.37 4.90 19.62
N THR A 455 -7.64 4.52 19.75
CA THR A 455 -8.73 5.07 18.94
C THR A 455 -9.70 5.89 19.78
N LEU A 456 -10.05 7.10 19.35
CA LEU A 456 -11.13 7.90 19.92
C LEU A 456 -12.29 7.92 18.91
N ASN A 457 -13.29 7.06 19.12
CA ASN A 457 -14.27 6.72 18.08
C ASN A 457 -15.58 7.53 18.10
N SER A 458 -15.68 8.55 18.96
CA SER A 458 -16.92 9.32 19.18
C SER A 458 -16.64 10.80 19.45
N ALA A 459 -17.61 11.66 19.15
CA ALA A 459 -17.51 13.11 19.34
C ALA A 459 -17.33 13.54 20.80
N SER A 460 -17.76 12.71 21.75
CA SER A 460 -17.57 12.92 23.20
C SER A 460 -16.45 12.06 23.81
N ALA A 461 -15.64 11.39 22.98
CA ALA A 461 -14.46 10.65 23.44
C ALA A 461 -13.32 11.62 23.79
N THR A 462 -12.77 11.50 25.00
CA THR A 462 -11.62 12.28 25.47
C THR A 462 -10.55 11.36 26.07
N LEU A 463 -9.33 11.41 25.55
CA LEU A 463 -8.16 10.79 26.18
C LEU A 463 -7.26 11.88 26.73
N ASP A 464 -6.97 11.83 28.03
CA ASP A 464 -6.24 12.85 28.78
C ASP A 464 -4.95 12.24 29.34
N LEU A 465 -3.81 12.63 28.77
CA LEU A 465 -2.50 12.09 29.13
C LEU A 465 -1.90 12.91 30.28
N ARG A 466 -1.62 12.23 31.39
CA ARG A 466 -1.04 12.82 32.63
C ARG A 466 0.41 12.37 32.87
N HIS A 467 1.05 11.80 31.86
CA HIS A 467 2.43 11.31 31.91
C HIS A 467 3.10 11.41 30.52
N VAL A 468 4.38 11.77 30.47
CA VAL A 468 5.15 12.04 29.23
C VAL A 468 5.21 10.83 28.28
N GLY A 469 5.34 9.64 28.85
CA GLY A 469 5.35 8.37 28.13
C GLY A 469 4.02 7.64 28.16
N ALA A 470 2.88 8.32 28.39
CA ALA A 470 1.61 7.66 28.68
C ALA A 470 1.20 6.61 27.64
N ILE A 471 1.44 6.82 26.35
CA ILE A 471 1.06 5.89 25.26
C ILE A 471 2.14 5.81 24.16
N ALA A 472 3.41 6.03 24.51
CA ALA A 472 4.49 6.21 23.54
C ALA A 472 4.75 5.00 22.62
N THR A 473 4.36 3.79 23.05
CA THR A 473 4.45 2.56 22.27
C THR A 473 3.25 2.33 21.33
N SER A 474 2.15 3.07 21.48
CA SER A 474 0.95 2.89 20.64
C SER A 474 1.26 3.24 19.19
N SER A 475 0.94 2.32 18.27
CA SER A 475 1.30 2.42 16.85
C SER A 475 0.65 3.59 16.11
N GLU A 476 -0.55 4.00 16.51
CA GLU A 476 -1.28 5.15 15.97
C GLU A 476 -2.23 5.69 17.03
N VAL A 477 -2.35 7.02 17.14
CA VAL A 477 -3.44 7.68 17.86
C VAL A 477 -4.42 8.24 16.83
N ASN A 478 -5.60 7.63 16.75
CA ASN A 478 -6.61 7.89 15.73
C ASN A 478 -7.85 8.57 16.33
N LEU A 479 -8.00 9.86 16.05
CA LEU A 479 -9.18 10.65 16.42
C LEU A 479 -10.22 10.53 15.31
N ALA A 480 -10.92 9.40 15.29
CA ALA A 480 -11.76 8.95 14.19
C ALA A 480 -13.10 9.70 14.03
N ALA A 481 -13.47 10.56 15.00
CA ALA A 481 -14.71 11.34 14.98
C ALA A 481 -14.46 12.84 15.17
N SER A 482 -15.28 13.67 14.53
CA SER A 482 -15.32 15.11 14.80
C SER A 482 -15.74 15.35 16.25
N GLY A 483 -15.01 16.19 16.99
CA GLY A 483 -15.16 16.41 18.43
C GLY A 483 -14.28 15.51 19.32
N ALA A 484 -13.80 14.36 18.82
CA ALA A 484 -12.88 13.50 19.56
C ALA A 484 -11.64 14.29 20.00
N THR A 485 -11.25 14.17 21.27
CA THR A 485 -10.24 15.04 21.90
C THR A 485 -9.10 14.26 22.54
N LEU A 486 -7.88 14.46 22.06
CA LEU A 486 -6.65 14.11 22.78
C LEU A 486 -6.20 15.33 23.58
N ASP A 487 -6.16 15.24 24.90
CA ASP A 487 -5.63 16.28 25.77
C ASP A 487 -4.27 15.84 26.32
N ILE A 488 -3.23 16.65 26.06
CA ILE A 488 -1.89 16.47 26.65
C ILE A 488 -1.47 17.68 27.48
N SER A 489 -2.39 18.60 27.79
CA SER A 489 -2.14 19.85 28.50
C SER A 489 -1.55 19.65 29.92
N ASN A 490 -1.65 18.44 30.47
CA ASN A 490 -1.22 18.08 31.82
C ASN A 490 -0.25 16.87 31.84
N ALA A 491 0.44 16.56 30.74
CA ALA A 491 1.29 15.37 30.64
C ALA A 491 2.59 15.39 31.49
N GLY A 492 2.92 16.53 32.13
CA GLY A 492 4.11 16.69 32.97
C GLY A 492 5.43 16.91 32.20
N GLY A 493 5.33 17.04 30.88
CA GLY A 493 6.43 17.16 29.91
C GLY A 493 5.96 16.67 28.55
N ASP A 494 6.83 16.58 27.56
CA ASP A 494 6.46 16.24 26.18
C ASP A 494 5.79 14.88 26.04
N ALA A 495 4.63 14.83 25.36
CA ALA A 495 3.88 13.59 25.18
C ALA A 495 4.29 12.92 23.87
N THR A 496 4.87 11.73 23.96
CA THR A 496 5.34 10.96 22.79
C THR A 496 4.27 10.00 22.27
N ILE A 497 4.12 9.94 20.94
CA ILE A 497 3.29 8.98 20.20
C ILE A 497 4.03 8.53 18.92
N GLN A 498 3.67 7.38 18.33
CA GLN A 498 4.25 6.98 17.04
C GLN A 498 3.67 7.77 15.87
N ALA A 499 2.35 7.66 15.62
CA ALA A 499 1.65 8.34 14.54
C ALA A 499 0.38 9.05 15.02
N LEU A 500 0.01 10.15 14.35
CA LEU A 500 -1.25 10.87 14.58
C LEU A 500 -2.15 10.81 13.34
N ARG A 501 -3.39 10.35 13.54
CA ARG A 501 -4.48 10.44 12.56
C ARG A 501 -5.67 11.17 13.16
N GLY A 502 -6.37 11.98 12.38
CA GLY A 502 -7.62 12.58 12.84
C GLY A 502 -8.45 13.19 11.73
N VAL A 503 -9.77 13.10 11.86
CA VAL A 503 -10.74 13.68 10.90
C VAL A 503 -10.96 15.17 11.17
N ALA A 504 -11.57 15.87 10.22
CA ALA A 504 -11.93 17.28 10.38
C ALA A 504 -12.81 17.49 11.64
N GLY A 505 -12.44 18.48 12.47
CA GLY A 505 -13.10 18.77 13.74
C GLY A 505 -12.66 17.89 14.92
N SER A 506 -11.77 16.92 14.74
CA SER A 506 -11.04 16.31 15.87
C SER A 506 -10.06 17.32 16.51
N ILE A 507 -9.69 17.10 17.77
CA ILE A 507 -9.00 18.10 18.60
C ILE A 507 -7.80 17.48 19.30
N VAL A 508 -6.63 18.12 19.21
CA VAL A 508 -5.52 17.90 20.15
C VAL A 508 -5.34 19.17 20.99
N THR A 509 -5.28 19.04 22.31
CA THR A 509 -5.10 20.19 23.23
C THR A 509 -3.73 20.16 23.90
N LEU A 510 -2.96 21.23 23.72
CA LEU A 510 -1.62 21.43 24.27
C LEU A 510 -1.62 22.47 25.38
N ARG A 511 -0.61 22.48 26.26
CA ARG A 511 -0.36 23.61 27.16
C ARG A 511 1.12 23.95 27.26
N ASN A 512 1.89 23.19 28.04
CA ASN A 512 3.34 23.39 28.15
C ASN A 512 4.13 22.22 27.51
N SER A 513 3.50 21.05 27.40
CA SER A 513 4.01 19.88 26.69
C SER A 513 3.95 20.05 25.18
N ASN A 514 5.02 19.64 24.48
CA ASN A 514 4.97 19.40 23.05
C ASN A 514 4.30 18.06 22.75
N LEU A 515 3.69 17.95 21.57
CA LEU A 515 3.34 16.66 20.96
C LEU A 515 4.54 16.14 20.16
N VAL A 516 5.09 14.99 20.53
CA VAL A 516 6.22 14.36 19.82
C VAL A 516 5.71 13.17 19.01
N ILE A 517 5.90 13.21 17.70
CA ILE A 517 5.49 12.18 16.74
C ILE A 517 6.75 11.50 16.19
N THR A 518 6.94 10.20 16.43
CA THR A 518 8.21 9.52 16.14
C THR A 518 8.23 8.70 14.84
N ASN A 519 7.07 8.32 14.32
CA ASN A 519 6.93 7.52 13.12
C ASN A 519 5.60 7.84 12.42
N ALA A 520 5.47 9.09 11.95
CA ALA A 520 4.24 9.54 11.32
C ALA A 520 3.93 8.75 10.03
N ALA A 521 2.66 8.44 9.81
CA ALA A 521 2.22 7.67 8.65
C ALA A 521 0.81 8.09 8.17
N SER A 522 0.40 9.33 8.44
CA SER A 522 -1.01 9.73 8.40
C SER A 522 -1.26 11.23 8.29
N GLU A 523 -2.51 11.54 7.96
CA GLU A 523 -3.07 12.88 7.94
C GLU A 523 -3.84 13.18 9.24
N PHE A 524 -3.66 14.40 9.74
CA PHE A 524 -4.47 15.00 10.79
C PHE A 524 -5.18 16.24 10.23
N ALA A 525 -6.47 16.09 9.95
CA ALA A 525 -7.37 17.15 9.48
C ALA A 525 -8.07 17.90 10.63
N GLY A 526 -7.83 17.50 11.88
CA GLY A 526 -8.32 18.18 13.07
C GLY A 526 -7.55 19.46 13.39
N ILE A 527 -7.75 19.96 14.61
CA ILE A 527 -7.08 21.15 15.14
C ILE A 527 -6.21 20.80 16.35
N ILE A 528 -4.90 21.07 16.25
CA ILE A 528 -4.00 21.15 17.40
C ILE A 528 -4.12 22.59 17.95
N LYS A 529 -4.59 22.74 19.19
CA LYS A 529 -4.89 24.04 19.82
C LYS A 529 -4.30 24.21 21.23
N PRO A 530 -4.12 25.47 21.67
CA PRO A 530 -3.80 25.78 23.05
C PRO A 530 -4.97 25.52 24.01
N ALA A 531 -4.64 25.07 25.22
CA ALA A 531 -5.47 25.26 26.41
C ALA A 531 -5.42 26.74 26.87
N PHE A 532 -6.39 27.16 27.67
CA PHE A 532 -6.44 28.53 28.21
C PHE A 532 -5.17 28.91 29.01
N GLY A 533 -4.64 30.11 28.74
CA GLY A 533 -3.47 30.68 29.42
C GLY A 533 -2.46 31.27 28.43
N THR A 534 -1.17 31.24 28.80
CA THR A 534 -0.02 31.54 27.94
C THR A 534 0.78 30.25 27.64
N PRO A 535 0.24 29.33 26.84
CA PRO A 535 0.85 28.03 26.58
C PRO A 535 2.07 28.12 25.65
N THR A 536 3.05 27.25 25.90
CA THR A 536 4.32 27.13 25.14
C THR A 536 4.44 25.82 24.36
N GLY A 537 3.47 24.91 24.48
CA GLY A 537 3.49 23.60 23.83
C GLY A 537 3.31 23.70 22.31
N GLY A 538 4.15 22.97 21.58
CA GLY A 538 4.16 22.90 20.13
C GLY A 538 4.20 21.45 19.61
N VAL A 539 4.80 21.24 18.44
CA VAL A 539 4.81 19.94 17.73
C VAL A 539 6.22 19.58 17.30
N ILE A 540 6.66 18.36 17.59
CA ILE A 540 7.97 17.83 17.21
C ILE A 540 7.77 16.57 16.35
N LEU A 541 8.35 16.56 15.15
CA LEU A 541 8.38 15.39 14.25
C LEU A 541 9.78 14.78 14.23
N ASN A 542 9.90 13.52 14.66
CA ASN A 542 11.15 12.77 14.76
C ASN A 542 11.26 11.65 13.71
N GLY A 543 10.28 11.50 12.81
CA GLY A 543 10.32 10.50 11.73
C GLY A 543 8.99 10.29 11.02
N GLY A 544 9.05 9.67 9.85
CA GLY A 544 7.88 9.35 9.02
C GLY A 544 7.35 10.54 8.21
N HIS A 545 6.08 10.48 7.82
CA HIS A 545 5.38 11.54 7.09
C HIS A 545 4.08 11.93 7.81
N GLN A 546 4.00 13.17 8.29
CA GLN A 546 2.80 13.76 8.88
C GLN A 546 2.23 14.82 7.95
N THR A 547 0.95 14.70 7.61
CA THR A 547 0.19 15.79 6.97
C THR A 547 -0.67 16.49 8.01
N LEU A 548 -0.63 17.82 8.04
CA LEU A 548 -1.52 18.69 8.80
C LEU A 548 -2.38 19.50 7.83
N SER A 549 -3.63 19.09 7.62
CA SER A 549 -4.57 19.75 6.71
C SER A 549 -5.57 20.68 7.40
N GLY A 550 -5.72 20.57 8.73
CA GLY A 550 -6.51 21.50 9.53
C GLY A 550 -5.79 22.83 9.84
N ILE A 551 -6.54 23.80 10.34
CA ILE A 551 -5.99 25.06 10.87
C ILE A 551 -5.57 24.83 12.33
N ASN A 552 -4.28 24.71 12.57
CA ASN A 552 -3.71 24.54 13.91
C ASN A 552 -3.36 25.90 14.50
N THR A 553 -3.61 26.05 15.81
CA THR A 553 -3.57 27.34 16.52
C THR A 553 -2.64 27.33 17.75
N TYR A 554 -1.84 26.27 17.92
CA TYR A 554 -0.82 26.19 18.97
C TYR A 554 0.23 27.31 18.82
N LEU A 555 0.82 27.69 19.95
CA LEU A 555 1.74 28.84 20.06
C LEU A 555 3.20 28.42 20.27
N GLY A 556 3.45 27.18 20.72
CA GLY A 556 4.80 26.63 20.80
C GLY A 556 5.43 26.42 19.43
N ALA A 557 6.74 26.14 19.41
CA ALA A 557 7.50 25.94 18.19
C ALA A 557 7.11 24.63 17.47
N THR A 558 7.34 24.60 16.17
CA THR A 558 7.23 23.39 15.34
C THR A 558 8.63 22.93 14.98
N THR A 559 9.06 21.74 15.41
CA THR A 559 10.41 21.23 15.12
C THR A 559 10.34 19.97 14.28
N VAL A 560 10.97 19.95 13.11
CA VAL A 560 11.12 18.76 12.26
C VAL A 560 12.56 18.28 12.37
N ASN A 561 12.79 17.24 13.17
CA ASN A 561 14.10 16.61 13.35
C ASN A 561 14.40 15.59 12.26
N ALA A 562 13.40 14.81 11.85
CA ALA A 562 13.51 13.87 10.73
C ALA A 562 12.15 13.58 10.09
N GLY A 563 12.17 13.12 8.84
CA GLY A 563 10.95 12.86 8.07
C GLY A 563 10.31 14.12 7.50
N THR A 564 9.08 13.99 6.98
CA THR A 564 8.41 15.08 6.24
C THR A 564 7.16 15.57 6.96
N LEU A 565 7.11 16.85 7.29
CA LEU A 565 5.90 17.54 7.73
C LEU A 565 5.29 18.29 6.54
N SER A 566 4.14 17.83 6.02
CA SER A 566 3.37 18.59 5.02
C SER A 566 2.27 19.41 5.69
N VAL A 567 2.39 20.73 5.63
CA VAL A 567 1.36 21.66 6.09
C VAL A 567 0.47 22.01 4.89
N ASN A 568 -0.70 21.38 4.80
CA ASN A 568 -1.72 21.69 3.79
C ASN A 568 -2.81 22.62 4.34
N GLY A 569 -2.95 22.71 5.66
CA GLY A 569 -3.79 23.67 6.36
C GLY A 569 -2.97 24.86 6.85
N SER A 570 -2.92 25.06 8.17
CA SER A 570 -2.11 26.14 8.77
C SER A 570 -1.44 25.74 10.07
N ILE A 571 -0.23 26.26 10.29
CA ILE A 571 0.47 26.34 11.58
C ILE A 571 0.98 27.78 11.82
N ALA A 572 0.34 28.78 11.21
CA ALA A 572 0.82 30.18 11.17
C ALA A 572 1.02 30.86 12.54
N THR A 573 0.45 30.30 13.62
CA THR A 573 0.61 30.77 15.01
C THR A 573 1.79 30.14 15.74
N SER A 574 2.46 29.15 15.14
CA SER A 574 3.70 28.56 15.67
C SER A 574 4.75 29.66 15.83
N SER A 575 5.35 29.76 17.02
CA SER A 575 6.31 30.82 17.35
C SER A 575 7.59 30.76 16.51
N LEU A 576 7.99 29.56 16.09
CA LEU A 576 9.04 29.31 15.11
C LEU A 576 8.86 27.91 14.53
N THR A 577 8.93 27.76 13.21
CA THR A 577 9.06 26.45 12.56
C THR A 577 10.53 26.19 12.23
N THR A 578 11.15 25.20 12.87
CA THR A 578 12.56 24.82 12.66
C THR A 578 12.64 23.47 11.98
N VAL A 579 13.39 23.37 10.87
CA VAL A 579 13.61 22.13 10.11
C VAL A 579 15.08 21.76 10.16
N ASN A 580 15.42 20.78 11.00
CA ASN A 580 16.80 20.35 11.23
C ASN A 580 17.28 19.39 10.14
N ALA A 581 18.59 19.12 10.11
CA ALA A 581 19.19 18.14 9.20
C ALA A 581 18.53 16.74 9.31
N GLY A 582 18.00 16.25 8.18
CA GLY A 582 17.21 15.02 8.09
C GLY A 582 15.69 15.24 8.06
N GLY A 583 15.23 16.45 8.38
CA GLY A 583 13.84 16.87 8.27
C GLY A 583 13.51 17.59 6.97
N THR A 584 12.25 17.47 6.55
CA THR A 584 11.66 18.18 5.40
C THR A 584 10.36 18.86 5.81
N LEU A 585 10.19 20.13 5.43
CA LEU A 585 8.91 20.84 5.49
C LEU A 585 8.33 21.00 4.08
N GLY A 586 7.03 20.78 3.92
CA GLY A 586 6.34 20.97 2.64
C GLY A 586 4.84 21.23 2.77
N GLY A 587 4.10 20.96 1.70
CA GLY A 587 2.65 21.20 1.62
C GLY A 587 2.27 22.56 1.02
N THR A 588 0.97 22.80 0.84
CA THR A 588 0.41 24.00 0.16
C THR A 588 -0.18 25.05 1.10
N GLY A 589 0.03 24.90 2.41
CA GLY A 589 -0.65 25.65 3.46
C GLY A 589 0.06 26.94 3.85
N THR A 590 -0.10 27.33 5.12
CA THR A 590 0.58 28.48 5.73
C THR A 590 1.36 28.08 6.98
N VAL A 591 2.63 28.45 7.05
CA VAL A 591 3.51 28.31 8.22
C VAL A 591 3.81 29.68 8.85
N GLY A 592 4.30 29.69 10.09
CA GLY A 592 4.76 30.92 10.76
C GLY A 592 6.17 31.33 10.28
N THR A 593 6.87 32.15 11.08
CA THR A 593 8.31 32.38 10.86
C THR A 593 9.05 31.04 10.84
N THR A 594 9.93 30.85 9.85
CA THR A 594 10.51 29.54 9.51
C THR A 594 12.03 29.61 9.37
N LEU A 595 12.72 28.65 9.99
CA LEU A 595 14.16 28.41 9.90
C LEU A 595 14.39 27.01 9.35
N ILE A 596 15.08 26.91 8.21
CA ILE A 596 15.62 25.65 7.69
C ILE A 596 17.09 25.59 8.11
N ASP A 597 17.42 24.65 8.99
CA ASP A 597 18.75 24.47 9.59
C ASP A 597 19.35 23.11 9.20
N GLY A 598 19.91 23.07 7.99
CA GLY A 598 20.45 21.83 7.38
C GLY A 598 19.37 20.87 6.86
N GLY A 599 18.09 21.14 7.10
CA GLY A 599 16.97 20.40 6.54
C GLY A 599 16.60 20.79 5.11
N ALA A 600 15.44 20.33 4.66
CA ALA A 600 14.87 20.65 3.35
C ALA A 600 13.56 21.45 3.46
N LEU A 601 13.37 22.41 2.57
CA LEU A 601 12.06 22.99 2.27
C LEU A 601 11.62 22.54 0.87
N ALA A 602 10.47 21.87 0.78
CA ALA A 602 9.87 21.32 -0.42
C ALA A 602 8.41 21.81 -0.50
N PRO A 603 8.17 23.08 -0.90
CA PRO A 603 6.84 23.67 -0.87
C PRO A 603 5.94 23.02 -1.93
N GLY A 604 4.63 23.01 -1.66
CA GLY A 604 3.64 22.40 -2.53
C GLY A 604 3.30 20.95 -2.18
N ASN A 605 2.41 20.37 -2.99
CA ASN A 605 2.22 18.92 -3.12
C ASN A 605 2.59 18.51 -4.56
N SER A 606 3.67 19.07 -5.12
CA SER A 606 4.23 18.63 -6.41
C SER A 606 3.27 18.77 -7.60
N ILE A 607 2.89 19.96 -8.08
CA ILE A 607 3.46 21.31 -7.83
C ILE A 607 2.48 22.20 -7.04
N GLY A 608 3.00 23.09 -6.19
CA GLY A 608 2.17 24.08 -5.47
C GLY A 608 2.93 25.24 -4.82
N THR A 609 2.25 25.94 -3.91
CA THR A 609 2.81 27.10 -3.20
C THR A 609 2.65 26.94 -1.69
N LEU A 610 3.74 27.13 -0.93
CA LEU A 610 3.71 27.24 0.54
C LEU A 610 3.81 28.70 0.95
N ASN A 611 3.03 29.12 1.95
CA ASN A 611 3.02 30.49 2.45
C ASN A 611 3.75 30.56 3.80
N VAL A 612 4.70 31.49 3.94
CA VAL A 612 5.43 31.78 5.19
C VAL A 612 4.94 33.12 5.72
N ASN A 613 4.11 33.08 6.77
CA ASN A 613 3.62 34.29 7.44
C ASN A 613 4.64 34.76 8.49
N GLY A 614 5.69 35.42 8.02
CA GLY A 614 6.83 35.84 8.83
C GLY A 614 8.10 35.87 7.98
N ASN A 615 9.25 35.74 8.63
CA ASN A 615 10.54 35.62 7.93
C ASN A 615 10.83 34.16 7.57
N LEU A 616 11.56 33.95 6.48
CA LEU A 616 12.16 32.66 6.10
C LEU A 616 13.69 32.78 6.19
N VAL A 617 14.34 31.82 6.84
CA VAL A 617 15.81 31.76 6.93
C VAL A 617 16.26 30.35 6.54
N PHE A 618 17.24 30.28 5.64
CA PHE A 618 18.00 29.06 5.36
C PHE A 618 19.42 29.17 5.92
N THR A 619 20.02 28.05 6.34
CA THR A 619 21.47 27.92 6.55
C THR A 619 22.16 27.34 5.31
N ALA A 620 23.48 27.48 5.20
CA ALA A 620 24.26 27.00 4.05
C ALA A 620 24.19 25.47 3.82
N ALA A 621 23.91 24.69 4.87
CA ALA A 621 23.73 23.24 4.78
C ALA A 621 22.33 22.83 4.30
N SER A 622 21.39 23.78 4.20
CA SER A 622 19.99 23.52 3.87
C SER A 622 19.78 23.30 2.38
N SER A 623 18.66 22.69 2.04
CA SER A 623 18.22 22.53 0.65
C SER A 623 16.83 23.12 0.41
N TYR A 624 16.63 23.63 -0.81
CA TYR A 624 15.35 24.10 -1.31
C TYR A 624 14.96 23.25 -2.52
N MET A 625 13.98 22.37 -2.35
CA MET A 625 13.50 21.47 -3.39
C MET A 625 12.40 22.17 -4.18
N VAL A 626 12.52 22.15 -5.51
CA VAL A 626 11.58 22.82 -6.42
C VAL A 626 11.27 21.88 -7.56
N GLU A 627 10.02 21.45 -7.70
CA GLU A 627 9.57 20.79 -8.91
C GLU A 627 9.12 21.80 -9.97
N VAL A 628 9.39 21.47 -11.22
CA VAL A 628 9.24 22.37 -12.36
C VAL A 628 8.53 21.64 -13.50
N SER A 629 7.49 22.27 -14.03
CA SER A 629 6.69 21.80 -15.16
C SER A 629 6.65 22.88 -16.26
N PRO A 630 6.04 22.61 -17.42
CA PRO A 630 5.94 23.62 -18.47
C PRO A 630 5.16 24.87 -18.06
N THR A 631 4.13 24.75 -17.19
CA THR A 631 3.22 25.87 -16.84
C THR A 631 3.37 26.39 -15.40
N ALA A 632 4.12 25.70 -14.54
CA ALA A 632 4.23 26.03 -13.12
C ALA A 632 5.54 25.50 -12.53
N ALA A 633 5.98 26.11 -11.44
CA ALA A 633 7.04 25.61 -10.57
C ALA A 633 6.61 25.75 -9.10
N ASP A 634 7.19 24.93 -8.24
CA ASP A 634 7.02 25.05 -6.80
C ASP A 634 7.50 26.41 -6.30
N ARG A 635 6.75 27.02 -5.39
CA ARG A 635 7.02 28.38 -4.91
C ARG A 635 6.83 28.51 -3.40
N THR A 636 7.67 29.32 -2.77
CA THR A 636 7.42 29.78 -1.40
C THR A 636 7.15 31.28 -1.42
N ASP A 637 6.04 31.69 -0.83
CA ASP A 637 5.63 33.09 -0.70
C ASP A 637 5.82 33.54 0.75
N VAL A 638 6.68 34.53 0.98
CA VAL A 638 7.11 34.99 2.31
C VAL A 638 6.58 36.40 2.55
N THR A 639 5.85 36.63 3.64
CA THR A 639 5.32 37.97 3.97
C THR A 639 6.39 38.90 4.54
N GLY A 640 7.39 38.36 5.23
CA GLY A 640 8.58 39.06 5.71
C GLY A 640 9.78 38.93 4.76
N THR A 641 10.99 38.95 5.34
CA THR A 641 12.25 38.78 4.58
C THR A 641 12.59 37.31 4.35
N ALA A 642 13.18 36.98 3.20
CA ALA A 642 13.78 35.67 2.95
C ALA A 642 15.31 35.75 2.93
N THR A 643 15.96 35.12 3.92
CA THR A 643 17.43 34.99 3.99
C THR A 643 17.85 33.65 3.42
N LEU A 644 18.56 33.67 2.28
CA LEU A 644 18.81 32.46 1.47
C LEU A 644 20.05 31.65 1.89
N GLY A 645 20.95 32.26 2.66
CA GLY A 645 22.00 31.57 3.44
C GLY A 645 23.03 30.74 2.67
N GLY A 646 23.05 30.75 1.34
CA GLY A 646 23.88 29.85 0.53
C GLY A 646 23.31 28.43 0.36
N ALA A 647 22.04 28.19 0.71
CA ALA A 647 21.40 26.88 0.58
C ALA A 647 21.36 26.36 -0.87
N THR A 648 21.33 25.03 -1.05
CA THR A 648 21.34 24.39 -2.37
C THR A 648 19.93 24.30 -2.95
N VAL A 649 19.72 24.74 -4.19
CA VAL A 649 18.44 24.55 -4.91
C VAL A 649 18.45 23.22 -5.66
N ASN A 650 17.55 22.31 -5.30
CA ASN A 650 17.35 21.03 -5.97
C ASN A 650 16.16 21.14 -6.93
N ALA A 651 16.42 21.41 -8.20
CA ALA A 651 15.38 21.57 -9.23
C ALA A 651 15.06 20.22 -9.90
N ILE A 652 13.81 19.77 -9.83
CA ILE A 652 13.35 18.51 -10.44
C ILE A 652 12.43 18.86 -11.60
N PHE A 653 12.84 18.54 -12.82
CA PHE A 653 12.04 18.80 -14.01
C PHE A 653 11.09 17.62 -14.26
N ALA A 654 9.79 17.88 -14.15
CA ALA A 654 8.75 16.94 -14.50
C ALA A 654 8.71 16.71 -16.02
N SER A 655 8.22 15.55 -16.45
CA SER A 655 8.06 15.25 -17.87
C SER A 655 7.06 16.21 -18.51
N GLY A 656 7.52 17.00 -19.48
CA GLY A 656 6.69 17.98 -20.17
C GLY A 656 7.19 18.24 -21.59
N SER A 657 6.32 18.80 -22.44
CA SER A 657 6.68 19.05 -23.84
C SER A 657 7.67 20.20 -24.02
N TYR A 658 7.65 21.21 -23.13
CA TYR A 658 8.46 22.43 -23.20
C TYR A 658 8.96 22.88 -21.82
N VAL A 659 9.90 23.81 -21.82
CA VAL A 659 10.39 24.53 -20.63
C VAL A 659 10.38 26.03 -20.88
N GLU A 660 10.24 26.79 -19.79
CA GLU A 660 10.36 28.25 -19.74
C GLU A 660 11.78 28.68 -19.38
N LYS A 661 12.17 29.88 -19.83
CA LYS A 661 13.48 30.49 -19.54
C LYS A 661 13.66 30.93 -18.09
N GLN A 662 12.56 31.08 -17.35
CA GLN A 662 12.56 31.63 -16.00
C GLN A 662 11.34 31.15 -15.22
N TYR A 663 11.58 30.60 -14.04
CA TYR A 663 10.57 30.22 -13.06
C TYR A 663 10.76 31.02 -11.79
N THR A 664 9.71 31.66 -11.26
CA THR A 664 9.74 32.30 -9.95
C THR A 664 9.60 31.24 -8.87
N ILE A 665 10.70 30.92 -8.19
CA ILE A 665 10.76 29.82 -7.21
C ILE A 665 10.57 30.32 -5.77
N LEU A 666 10.76 31.61 -5.50
CA LEU A 666 10.50 32.21 -4.19
C LEU A 666 10.12 33.68 -4.37
N ASN A 667 9.12 34.13 -3.62
CA ASN A 667 8.76 35.54 -3.45
C ASN A 667 8.85 35.92 -1.97
N ALA A 668 9.36 37.12 -1.67
CA ALA A 668 9.44 37.67 -0.32
C ALA A 668 9.04 39.14 -0.33
N ALA A 669 7.88 39.47 0.25
CA ALA A 669 7.36 40.84 0.27
C ALA A 669 8.22 41.80 1.11
N GLY A 670 8.87 41.32 2.17
CA GLY A 670 9.88 42.05 2.94
C GLY A 670 11.26 42.11 2.28
N GLY A 671 11.45 41.41 1.16
CA GLY A 671 12.69 41.40 0.36
C GLY A 671 13.60 40.18 0.59
N ILE A 672 14.55 40.01 -0.33
CA ILE A 672 15.53 38.91 -0.31
C ILE A 672 16.87 39.36 0.27
N VAL A 673 17.47 38.52 1.11
CA VAL A 673 18.78 38.75 1.75
C VAL A 673 19.74 37.61 1.41
N GLY A 674 20.87 37.97 0.79
CA GLY A 674 21.86 37.01 0.28
C GLY A 674 21.40 36.26 -0.97
N THR A 675 22.10 35.18 -1.31
CA THR A 675 21.76 34.30 -2.43
C THR A 675 21.68 32.85 -1.97
N PHE A 676 21.04 31.99 -2.76
CA PHE A 676 21.31 30.56 -2.70
C PHE A 676 22.75 30.25 -3.16
N GLY A 677 23.20 29.02 -2.90
CA GLY A 677 24.50 28.49 -3.30
C GLY A 677 24.47 27.90 -4.70
N SER A 678 24.61 26.57 -4.80
CA SER A 678 24.51 25.84 -6.06
C SER A 678 23.06 25.52 -6.44
N VAL A 679 22.86 25.22 -7.73
CA VAL A 679 21.66 24.56 -8.25
C VAL A 679 22.05 23.17 -8.75
N VAL A 680 21.26 22.16 -8.35
CA VAL A 680 21.38 20.77 -8.78
C VAL A 680 20.10 20.42 -9.54
N ASN A 681 20.24 19.98 -10.79
CA ASN A 681 19.09 19.63 -11.62
C ASN A 681 18.93 18.11 -11.74
N SER A 682 17.70 17.64 -11.57
CA SER A 682 17.26 16.30 -11.92
C SER A 682 16.38 16.37 -13.17
N ASN A 683 16.58 15.43 -14.11
CA ASN A 683 15.83 15.29 -15.37
C ASN A 683 15.95 16.46 -16.38
N LEU A 684 16.85 17.42 -16.18
CA LEU A 684 17.12 18.49 -17.15
C LEU A 684 18.10 18.01 -18.26
N PRO A 685 17.74 18.10 -19.56
CA PRO A 685 18.67 17.76 -20.65
C PRO A 685 19.91 18.64 -20.70
N SER A 686 21.06 18.08 -21.09
CA SER A 686 22.39 18.69 -20.94
C SER A 686 22.65 19.95 -21.77
N GLY A 687 21.85 20.21 -22.81
CA GLY A 687 21.86 21.46 -23.58
C GLY A 687 21.19 22.63 -22.86
N PHE A 688 20.45 22.40 -21.77
CA PHE A 688 20.01 23.48 -20.87
C PHE A 688 21.02 23.66 -19.75
N LYS A 689 21.40 24.93 -19.50
CA LYS A 689 22.17 25.35 -18.33
C LYS A 689 21.26 26.15 -17.41
N SER A 690 21.18 25.74 -16.15
CA SER A 690 20.45 26.45 -15.11
C SER A 690 21.32 27.51 -14.44
N SER A 691 20.73 28.65 -14.09
CA SER A 691 21.33 29.63 -13.19
C SER A 691 20.29 30.21 -12.24
N LEU A 692 20.74 30.75 -11.11
CA LEU A 692 19.87 31.40 -10.15
C LEU A 692 19.96 32.93 -10.32
N GLY A 693 18.82 33.59 -10.45
CA GLY A 693 18.72 35.05 -10.58
C GLY A 693 17.84 35.66 -9.51
N TYR A 694 17.95 36.96 -9.29
CA TYR A 694 17.30 37.66 -8.18
C TYR A 694 16.86 39.07 -8.60
N ASP A 695 15.74 39.53 -8.04
CA ASP A 695 15.42 40.95 -7.90
C ASP A 695 15.25 41.30 -6.40
N ALA A 696 14.66 42.45 -6.08
CA ALA A 696 14.46 42.88 -4.70
C ALA A 696 13.58 41.93 -3.86
N ASN A 697 12.66 41.20 -4.50
CA ASN A 697 11.60 40.41 -3.87
C ASN A 697 11.53 38.95 -4.38
N ASN A 698 12.13 38.62 -5.52
CA ASN A 698 11.98 37.32 -6.18
C ASN A 698 13.31 36.59 -6.38
N ALA A 699 13.32 35.27 -6.14
CA ALA A 699 14.37 34.38 -6.62
C ALA A 699 13.85 33.56 -7.80
N TYR A 700 14.71 33.41 -8.80
CA TYR A 700 14.39 32.83 -10.10
C TYR A 700 15.31 31.65 -10.42
N LEU A 701 14.72 30.56 -10.91
CA LEU A 701 15.44 29.53 -11.64
C LEU A 701 15.40 29.88 -13.13
N ASN A 702 16.53 30.29 -13.68
CA ASN A 702 16.68 30.64 -15.09
C ASN A 702 17.26 29.47 -15.88
N LEU A 703 16.80 29.30 -17.12
CA LEU A 703 17.37 28.36 -18.10
C LEU A 703 17.92 29.11 -19.31
N VAL A 704 19.09 28.69 -19.77
CA VAL A 704 19.67 29.07 -21.06
C VAL A 704 19.92 27.81 -21.88
N LEU A 705 19.63 27.87 -23.18
CA LEU A 705 19.99 26.80 -24.12
C LEU A 705 21.40 27.08 -24.66
N ASP A 706 22.35 26.23 -24.28
CA ASP A 706 23.76 26.32 -24.66
C ASP A 706 24.31 24.92 -24.97
N PHE A 707 24.68 24.73 -26.23
CA PHE A 707 25.18 23.47 -26.77
C PHE A 707 26.71 23.36 -26.76
N THR A 708 27.42 24.29 -26.10
CA THR A 708 28.88 24.22 -25.94
C THR A 708 29.28 22.86 -25.34
N PRO A 709 30.09 22.04 -26.04
CA PRO A 709 30.53 20.75 -25.52
C PRO A 709 31.38 20.94 -24.25
N THR A 710 31.13 20.13 -23.22
CA THR A 710 31.99 20.11 -22.03
C THR A 710 33.42 19.74 -22.41
N PRO A 711 34.43 20.59 -22.14
CA PRO A 711 35.80 20.34 -22.58
C PRO A 711 36.43 19.15 -21.85
N THR A 712 37.25 18.38 -22.56
CA THR A 712 38.23 17.47 -21.95
C THR A 712 39.18 18.28 -21.05
N PRO A 713 39.60 17.75 -19.88
CA PRO A 713 40.04 18.60 -18.77
C PRO A 713 41.37 19.30 -19.05
N THR A 714 41.29 20.59 -19.35
CA THR A 714 42.43 21.50 -19.44
C THR A 714 42.01 22.84 -18.82
N PRO A 715 42.79 23.43 -17.90
CA PRO A 715 42.33 24.57 -17.11
C PRO A 715 42.49 25.89 -17.88
N THR A 716 41.42 26.41 -18.48
CA THR A 716 41.31 27.80 -18.95
C THR A 716 40.15 28.52 -18.24
N PRO A 717 40.40 29.64 -17.53
CA PRO A 717 39.44 30.23 -16.60
C PRO A 717 38.50 31.27 -17.23
N SER A 718 38.16 31.15 -18.52
CA SER A 718 37.26 32.08 -19.21
C SER A 718 35.97 31.36 -19.61
N PRO A 719 34.77 31.93 -19.38
CA PRO A 719 33.55 31.41 -19.96
C PRO A 719 33.70 31.41 -21.48
N LEU A 720 33.47 30.25 -22.10
CA LEU A 720 33.43 30.14 -23.54
C LEU A 720 32.15 30.81 -24.08
N PRO A 721 32.14 31.37 -25.29
CA PRO A 721 30.91 31.85 -25.91
C PRO A 721 29.88 30.72 -26.05
N ILE A 722 28.60 31.06 -25.92
CA ILE A 722 27.48 30.12 -26.11
C ILE A 722 27.60 29.46 -27.50
N ASN A 723 27.31 28.15 -27.56
CA ASN A 723 27.40 27.31 -28.75
C ASN A 723 28.80 27.24 -29.40
N SER A 724 29.88 27.47 -28.65
CA SER A 724 31.25 27.35 -29.16
C SER A 724 31.72 25.88 -29.23
N GLY A 725 32.80 25.62 -29.99
CA GLY A 725 33.34 24.27 -30.18
C GLY A 725 32.53 23.36 -31.13
N LEU A 726 31.50 23.90 -31.78
CA LEU A 726 30.69 23.24 -32.80
C LEU A 726 31.23 23.52 -34.23
N ASN A 727 30.89 22.67 -35.20
CA ASN A 727 31.15 22.96 -36.62
C ASN A 727 30.13 23.96 -37.19
N GLY A 728 30.35 24.43 -38.43
CA GLY A 728 29.52 25.48 -39.05
C GLY A 728 28.02 25.19 -39.05
N ASN A 729 27.60 24.04 -39.58
CA ASN A 729 26.20 23.60 -39.63
C ASN A 729 25.60 23.42 -38.22
N GLN A 730 26.34 22.79 -37.29
CA GLN A 730 25.90 22.63 -35.90
C GLN A 730 25.72 23.99 -35.20
N THR A 731 26.65 24.92 -35.41
CA THR A 731 26.60 26.28 -34.86
C THR A 731 25.39 27.05 -35.40
N ALA A 732 25.09 26.91 -36.69
CA ALA A 732 23.94 27.56 -37.32
C ALA A 732 22.61 27.09 -36.71
N VAL A 733 22.43 25.78 -36.53
CA VAL A 733 21.27 25.19 -35.82
C VAL A 733 21.22 25.63 -34.36
N ALA A 734 22.34 25.50 -33.65
CA ALA A 734 22.44 25.83 -32.23
C ALA A 734 22.07 27.29 -31.95
N ASN A 735 22.54 28.22 -32.79
CA ASN A 735 22.21 29.65 -32.69
C ASN A 735 20.76 29.97 -33.04
N ALA A 736 20.16 29.26 -34.03
CA ALA A 736 18.74 29.41 -34.34
C ALA A 736 17.85 28.96 -33.16
N LEU A 737 18.19 27.84 -32.52
CA LEU A 737 17.45 27.30 -31.36
C LEU A 737 17.64 28.17 -30.11
N SER A 738 18.88 28.55 -29.76
CA SER A 738 19.13 29.37 -28.56
C SER A 738 18.62 30.80 -28.73
N GLY A 739 18.74 31.38 -29.93
CA GLY A 739 18.17 32.68 -30.28
C GLY A 739 16.64 32.69 -30.28
N TYR A 740 16.00 31.58 -30.68
CA TYR A 740 14.55 31.42 -30.53
C TYR A 740 14.16 31.43 -29.05
N PHE A 741 14.74 30.54 -28.23
CA PHE A 741 14.41 30.41 -26.81
C PHE A 741 14.64 31.71 -26.03
N ALA A 742 15.75 32.42 -26.27
CA ALA A 742 16.03 33.70 -25.65
C ALA A 742 14.96 34.77 -25.97
N ARG A 743 14.41 34.75 -27.20
CA ARG A 743 13.39 35.69 -27.68
C ARG A 743 11.98 35.34 -27.20
N THR A 744 11.57 34.07 -27.31
CA THR A 744 10.19 33.63 -27.03
C THR A 744 9.94 33.33 -25.56
N GLY A 745 10.97 32.96 -24.81
CA GLY A 745 10.85 32.52 -23.42
C GLY A 745 10.61 31.02 -23.24
N SER A 746 10.04 30.33 -24.24
CA SER A 746 9.77 28.90 -24.17
C SER A 746 10.22 28.13 -25.41
N ILE A 747 10.61 26.87 -25.20
CA ILE A 747 11.03 25.94 -26.26
C ILE A 747 10.75 24.48 -25.85
N PRO A 748 10.42 23.57 -26.80
CA PRO A 748 10.26 22.16 -26.48
C PRO A 748 11.51 21.53 -25.84
N ILE A 749 11.35 20.80 -24.74
CA ILE A 749 12.48 20.36 -23.90
C ILE A 749 13.42 19.40 -24.64
N VAL A 750 12.90 18.68 -25.62
CA VAL A 750 13.65 17.72 -26.46
C VAL A 750 14.77 18.39 -27.28
N PHE A 751 14.70 19.69 -27.56
CA PHE A 751 15.80 20.42 -28.19
C PHE A 751 17.05 20.49 -27.28
N GLY A 752 16.88 20.51 -25.96
CA GLY A 752 17.99 20.46 -25.01
C GLY A 752 18.70 19.09 -24.94
N ALA A 753 18.17 18.05 -25.58
CA ALA A 753 18.81 16.74 -25.69
C ALA A 753 19.75 16.61 -26.91
N LEU A 754 19.89 17.67 -27.73
CA LEU A 754 20.75 17.66 -28.90
C LEU A 754 22.23 17.77 -28.52
N GLY A 755 22.98 16.67 -28.65
CA GLY A 755 24.44 16.71 -28.77
C GLY A 755 24.90 17.09 -30.19
N PRO A 756 26.22 17.19 -30.48
CA PRO A 756 26.74 17.58 -31.79
C PRO A 756 26.21 16.74 -32.97
N ALA A 757 26.11 15.42 -32.81
CA ALA A 757 25.51 14.55 -33.83
C ALA A 757 23.99 14.80 -34.03
N GLY A 758 23.27 15.13 -32.95
CA GLY A 758 21.87 15.53 -33.01
C GLY A 758 21.67 16.86 -33.73
N LEU A 759 22.53 17.85 -33.47
CA LEU A 759 22.54 19.13 -34.19
C LEU A 759 22.81 18.93 -35.69
N SER A 760 23.74 18.04 -36.07
CA SER A 760 23.96 17.67 -37.47
C SER A 760 22.74 17.00 -38.10
N ALA A 761 22.05 16.09 -37.42
CA ALA A 761 20.82 15.47 -37.91
C ALA A 761 19.65 16.46 -38.03
N ALA A 762 19.58 17.44 -37.12
CA ALA A 762 18.60 18.52 -37.11
C ALA A 762 18.91 19.61 -38.16
N ALA A 763 20.11 19.66 -38.73
CA ALA A 763 20.48 20.64 -39.76
C ALA A 763 19.85 20.37 -41.14
N GLY A 764 19.40 19.14 -41.42
CA GLY A 764 18.67 18.82 -42.66
C GLY A 764 19.49 19.04 -43.94
N GLU A 765 20.64 18.39 -44.06
CA GLU A 765 21.56 18.59 -45.21
C GLU A 765 21.03 17.98 -46.54
N THR A 766 19.97 17.17 -46.53
CA THR A 766 19.46 16.49 -47.74
C THR A 766 19.23 17.35 -49.00
N PRO A 767 18.80 18.63 -48.96
CA PRO A 767 18.59 19.43 -50.16
C PRO A 767 19.89 19.74 -50.93
N THR A 768 21.05 19.69 -50.26
CA THR A 768 22.35 19.95 -50.92
C THR A 768 22.79 18.74 -51.75
N GLY A 769 22.37 17.53 -51.35
CA GLY A 769 22.53 16.30 -52.14
C GLY A 769 21.74 16.35 -53.45
N VAL A 770 20.49 16.86 -53.40
CA VAL A 770 19.63 17.08 -54.58
C VAL A 770 20.33 18.00 -55.59
N GLN A 771 20.83 19.16 -55.15
CA GLN A 771 21.56 20.09 -56.02
C GLN A 771 22.70 19.37 -56.75
N GLN A 772 23.50 18.58 -56.03
CA GLN A 772 24.63 17.87 -56.61
C GLN A 772 24.22 16.76 -57.59
N THR A 773 23.18 15.95 -57.29
CA THR A 773 22.75 14.88 -58.19
C THR A 773 22.18 15.40 -59.50
N THR A 774 21.45 16.51 -59.45
CA THR A 774 20.85 17.12 -60.64
C THR A 774 21.91 17.72 -61.57
N PHE A 775 22.92 18.42 -61.04
CA PHE A 775 24.04 18.88 -61.87
C PHE A 775 24.76 17.70 -62.54
N ASN A 776 25.00 16.60 -61.81
CA ASN A 776 25.61 15.39 -62.37
C ASN A 776 24.74 14.76 -63.49
N ALA A 777 23.43 14.69 -63.31
CA ALA A 777 22.50 14.17 -64.32
C ALA A 777 22.43 15.05 -65.58
N MET A 778 22.44 16.38 -65.43
CA MET A 778 22.50 17.32 -66.56
C MET A 778 23.84 17.24 -67.29
N ASN A 779 24.96 17.10 -66.57
CA ASN A 779 26.30 16.90 -67.16
C ASN A 779 26.35 15.61 -68.00
N MET A 780 25.86 14.49 -67.47
CA MET A 780 25.87 13.22 -68.21
C MET A 780 24.95 13.25 -69.43
N PHE A 781 23.72 13.79 -69.32
CA PHE A 781 22.84 13.92 -70.47
C PHE A 781 23.40 14.86 -71.53
N MET A 782 24.01 15.98 -71.13
CA MET A 782 24.70 16.87 -72.07
C MET A 782 25.85 16.15 -72.79
N GLY A 783 26.64 15.35 -72.07
CA GLY A 783 27.73 14.53 -72.65
C GLY A 783 27.28 13.37 -73.56
N VAL A 784 26.02 12.92 -73.43
CA VAL A 784 25.37 11.98 -74.37
C VAL A 784 24.82 12.73 -75.58
N LEU A 785 24.05 13.80 -75.35
CA LEU A 785 23.45 14.65 -76.38
C LEU A 785 24.50 15.19 -77.35
N THR A 786 25.59 15.78 -76.83
CA THR A 786 26.64 16.41 -77.64
C THR A 786 27.76 15.46 -78.06
N ASP A 787 27.67 14.14 -77.80
CA ASP A 787 28.76 13.15 -77.85
C ASP A 787 29.84 13.53 -78.91
N PRO A 788 30.98 14.13 -78.50
CA PRO A 788 31.82 14.91 -79.39
C PRO A 788 32.63 14.05 -80.35
N PHE A 789 32.79 12.77 -80.00
CA PHE A 789 33.47 11.75 -80.79
C PHE A 789 32.73 11.39 -82.08
N SER A 790 31.51 11.91 -82.26
CA SER A 790 30.58 11.74 -83.39
C SER A 790 31.01 12.26 -84.78
N ASN A 791 32.31 12.24 -85.11
CA ASN A 791 32.78 12.50 -86.49
C ASN A 791 32.25 11.46 -87.51
N GLY A 792 31.50 10.45 -87.06
CA GLY A 792 30.70 9.55 -87.87
C GLY A 792 29.35 9.21 -87.24
N ARG A 793 28.52 10.20 -86.85
CA ARG A 793 27.05 9.99 -86.71
C ARG A 793 26.50 9.59 -88.09
N GLY A 794 26.59 8.30 -88.40
CA GLY A 794 25.99 7.62 -89.55
C GLY A 794 26.65 7.76 -90.92
N ARG A 795 27.30 8.89 -91.23
CA ARG A 795 27.87 9.08 -92.58
C ARG A 795 29.24 8.40 -92.70
N GLY A 796 29.26 7.22 -93.33
CA GLY A 796 30.50 6.56 -93.76
C GLY A 796 31.35 7.50 -94.62
N ALA A 797 32.66 7.50 -94.40
CA ALA A 797 33.58 8.46 -95.01
C ALA A 797 33.55 8.36 -96.54
N GLN A 798 32.94 9.35 -97.20
CA GLN A 798 33.17 9.58 -98.63
C GLN A 798 34.63 10.03 -98.79
N THR A 799 35.43 9.16 -99.42
CA THR A 799 36.85 9.38 -99.70
C THR A 799 37.05 10.65 -100.55
N PRO A 800 37.86 11.63 -100.10
CA PRO A 800 38.26 12.73 -100.96
C PRO A 800 39.24 12.22 -102.03
N VAL A 801 38.75 12.03 -103.26
CA VAL A 801 39.59 11.78 -104.43
C VAL A 801 40.21 13.09 -104.93
N ALA A 802 41.51 13.30 -104.70
CA ALA A 802 42.43 13.91 -105.68
C ALA A 802 43.92 13.95 -105.23
N MET A 803 44.76 13.22 -105.99
CA MET A 803 46.04 13.68 -106.57
C MET A 803 47.12 14.36 -105.69
N SER A 804 48.22 13.62 -105.43
CA SER A 804 49.57 14.05 -105.92
C SER A 804 50.59 12.89 -105.97
N TYR A 805 50.79 12.38 -107.19
CA TYR A 805 52.03 11.87 -107.83
C TYR A 805 53.21 11.20 -107.06
N ALA A 806 53.81 10.23 -107.80
CA ALA A 806 55.09 9.53 -107.61
C ALA A 806 55.11 8.35 -106.60
N GLY A 807 55.48 7.12 -107.00
CA GLY A 807 55.78 6.63 -108.35
C GLY A 807 56.15 5.13 -108.40
N GLY A 808 56.03 4.50 -109.57
CA GLY A 808 56.38 3.09 -109.80
C GLY A 808 55.32 2.33 -110.61
N GLY A 809 55.26 2.57 -111.93
CA GLY A 809 54.19 2.04 -112.78
C GLY A 809 54.63 1.00 -113.84
N SER A 810 53.64 0.29 -114.37
CA SER A 810 53.59 -0.34 -115.70
C SER A 810 52.10 -0.57 -115.99
N VAL A 811 51.41 0.22 -116.83
CA VAL A 811 51.48 0.26 -118.31
C VAL A 811 51.12 -1.07 -118.97
N ARG A 812 49.89 -1.53 -118.69
CA ARG A 812 48.96 -2.19 -119.62
C ARG A 812 47.53 -1.84 -119.19
N ASP A 813 46.57 -2.05 -120.09
CA ASP A 813 45.13 -1.82 -119.92
C ASP A 813 44.68 -0.35 -119.81
N ALA A 814 45.13 0.45 -120.79
CA ALA A 814 44.32 1.57 -121.29
C ALA A 814 43.39 1.06 -122.42
N HIS A 815 42.15 1.56 -122.46
CA HIS A 815 41.08 1.27 -123.45
C HIS A 815 40.49 -0.17 -123.34
N ALA A 816 39.25 -0.41 -122.92
CA ALA A 816 38.03 0.37 -123.19
C ALA A 816 36.86 -0.06 -122.27
N MET A 817 35.97 0.87 -121.93
CA MET A 817 34.58 0.83 -122.42
C MET A 817 33.79 2.09 -122.01
N ILE A 818 33.06 2.63 -122.98
CA ILE A 818 32.09 3.71 -122.83
C ILE A 818 30.74 3.07 -122.43
N THR A 819 29.84 3.85 -121.81
CA THR A 819 28.49 3.49 -121.34
C THR A 819 28.37 2.64 -120.06
N LYS A 820 28.15 3.32 -118.93
CA LYS A 820 27.05 3.00 -118.00
C LYS A 820 26.49 4.30 -117.42
N ALA A 821 25.19 4.33 -117.16
CA ALA A 821 24.46 5.55 -116.81
C ALA A 821 24.96 6.20 -115.53
N VAL A 822 24.70 7.52 -115.40
CA VAL A 822 24.85 8.24 -114.12
C VAL A 822 24.03 7.49 -113.06
N VAL A 823 24.74 6.85 -112.13
CA VAL A 823 24.10 6.30 -110.94
C VAL A 823 23.53 7.48 -110.17
N LYS A 824 22.19 7.57 -110.13
CA LYS A 824 21.46 8.48 -109.24
C LYS A 824 22.14 8.40 -107.87
N PRO A 825 22.58 9.52 -107.25
CA PRO A 825 23.31 9.44 -105.99
C PRO A 825 22.51 8.54 -105.03
N PRO A 826 23.16 7.53 -104.42
CA PRO A 826 22.47 6.61 -103.53
C PRO A 826 21.77 7.42 -102.44
N PHE A 827 20.69 6.86 -101.88
CA PHE A 827 19.92 7.49 -100.82
C PHE A 827 20.86 8.14 -99.80
N GLU A 828 20.86 9.47 -99.75
CA GLU A 828 21.78 10.19 -98.87
C GLU A 828 21.22 10.03 -97.46
N SER A 829 21.81 9.11 -96.69
CA SER A 829 21.46 8.93 -95.29
C SER A 829 21.70 10.25 -94.55
N ARG A 830 20.60 10.93 -94.25
CA ARG A 830 20.57 12.21 -93.54
C ARG A 830 20.09 12.07 -92.12
N TRP A 831 19.47 10.94 -91.78
CA TRP A 831 18.94 10.66 -90.46
C TRP A 831 19.76 9.58 -89.76
N VAL A 832 20.08 9.83 -88.50
CA VAL A 832 20.63 8.83 -87.60
C VAL A 832 19.75 8.73 -86.39
N SER A 833 19.14 7.58 -86.17
CA SER A 833 18.49 7.26 -84.91
C SER A 833 19.51 6.65 -83.96
N TRP A 834 19.42 6.98 -82.67
CA TRP A 834 20.29 6.39 -81.67
C TRP A 834 19.59 6.21 -80.32
N ALA A 835 20.05 5.21 -79.56
CA ALA A 835 19.67 4.97 -78.18
C ALA A 835 20.92 4.77 -77.33
N ALA A 836 20.93 5.35 -76.14
CA ALA A 836 22.07 5.32 -75.22
C ALA A 836 21.61 4.96 -73.80
N GLY A 837 22.19 3.91 -73.23
CA GLY A 837 22.14 3.68 -71.78
C GLY A 837 23.33 4.39 -71.13
N PHE A 838 23.09 5.19 -70.09
CA PHE A 838 24.14 5.90 -69.36
C PHE A 838 23.91 5.83 -67.85
N GLY A 839 24.98 5.89 -67.07
CA GLY A 839 24.88 5.90 -65.61
C GLY A 839 26.24 6.03 -64.94
N GLY A 840 26.23 6.38 -63.66
CA GLY A 840 27.46 6.64 -62.91
C GLY A 840 27.24 6.84 -61.43
N SER A 841 28.34 6.98 -60.71
CA SER A 841 28.39 7.26 -59.27
C SER A 841 29.44 8.33 -59.01
N GLN A 842 29.10 9.33 -58.20
CA GLN A 842 30.01 10.38 -57.77
C GLN A 842 29.94 10.58 -56.26
N THR A 843 31.09 10.45 -55.60
CA THR A 843 31.28 10.79 -54.19
C THR A 843 32.01 12.12 -54.09
N THR A 844 31.51 13.01 -53.25
CA THR A 844 32.14 14.30 -52.89
C THR A 844 32.35 14.31 -51.38
N ASP A 845 33.59 14.45 -50.94
CA ASP A 845 33.96 14.38 -49.52
C ASP A 845 33.42 15.59 -48.74
N GLY A 846 32.94 15.33 -47.52
CA GLY A 846 32.41 16.35 -46.62
C GLY A 846 33.52 17.18 -45.94
N ASN A 847 33.16 18.35 -45.42
CA ASN A 847 34.10 19.22 -44.70
C ASN A 847 33.74 19.28 -43.21
N ALA A 848 34.63 18.74 -42.35
CA ALA A 848 34.39 18.65 -40.91
C ALA A 848 34.24 20.01 -40.19
N THR A 849 34.93 21.06 -40.66
CA THR A 849 34.83 22.42 -40.08
C THR A 849 33.52 23.09 -40.47
N GLN A 850 33.07 22.90 -41.72
CA GLN A 850 31.75 23.34 -42.17
C GLN A 850 30.62 22.48 -41.57
N GLY A 851 30.90 21.23 -41.23
CA GLY A 851 29.92 20.27 -40.74
C GLY A 851 29.09 19.61 -41.83
N SER A 852 29.61 19.55 -43.06
CA SER A 852 28.95 18.88 -44.18
C SER A 852 29.36 17.42 -44.30
N ALA A 853 28.41 16.58 -44.69
CA ALA A 853 28.55 15.15 -44.86
C ALA A 853 29.12 14.77 -46.22
N THR A 854 29.90 13.69 -46.29
CA THR A 854 30.29 13.10 -47.58
C THR A 854 29.03 12.66 -48.33
N SER A 855 28.84 13.18 -49.53
CA SER A 855 27.67 12.92 -50.37
C SER A 855 28.02 11.94 -51.47
N THR A 856 27.31 10.82 -51.54
CA THR A 856 27.45 9.84 -52.64
C THR A 856 26.18 9.81 -53.47
N SER A 857 26.31 10.26 -54.70
CA SER A 857 25.26 10.30 -55.72
C SER A 857 25.42 9.15 -56.72
N ARG A 858 24.30 8.66 -57.26
CA ARG A 858 24.22 7.68 -58.34
C ARG A 858 23.12 8.10 -59.31
N LEU A 859 23.30 7.81 -60.58
CA LEU A 859 22.25 7.99 -61.59
C LEU A 859 22.32 6.91 -62.66
N TYR A 860 21.17 6.62 -63.25
CA TYR A 860 21.06 5.83 -64.48
C TYR A 860 19.95 6.42 -65.35
N GLY A 861 20.09 6.28 -66.67
CA GLY A 861 19.11 6.76 -67.62
C GLY A 861 19.26 6.10 -68.99
N ILE A 862 18.19 6.19 -69.76
CA ILE A 862 18.16 5.79 -71.17
C ILE A 862 17.76 7.03 -71.96
N ALA A 863 18.62 7.44 -72.89
CA ALA A 863 18.35 8.48 -73.87
C ALA A 863 18.02 7.85 -75.23
N ALA A 864 17.08 8.43 -75.96
CA ALA A 864 16.86 8.16 -77.37
C ALA A 864 16.85 9.50 -78.12
N GLY A 865 17.43 9.51 -79.32
CA GLY A 865 17.57 10.73 -80.11
C GLY A 865 17.64 10.48 -81.60
N ALA A 866 17.49 11.55 -82.34
CA ALA A 866 17.65 11.57 -83.79
C ALA A 866 18.48 12.77 -84.23
N ASP A 867 19.42 12.51 -85.13
CA ASP A 867 20.31 13.51 -85.70
C ASP A 867 19.99 13.67 -87.19
N TYR A 868 19.93 14.92 -87.66
CA TYR A 868 19.68 15.30 -89.05
C TYR A 868 20.84 16.11 -89.64
N TRP A 869 21.38 15.64 -90.75
CA TRP A 869 22.40 16.35 -91.52
C TRP A 869 21.75 17.44 -92.40
N LEU A 870 21.79 18.68 -91.92
CA LEU A 870 21.34 19.89 -92.62
C LEU A 870 22.24 20.19 -93.84
N SER A 871 23.53 19.91 -93.73
CA SER A 871 24.52 19.94 -94.81
C SER A 871 25.65 18.95 -94.51
N PRO A 872 26.58 18.67 -95.43
CA PRO A 872 27.75 17.83 -95.14
C PRO A 872 28.64 18.36 -94.00
N GLN A 873 28.51 19.64 -93.65
CA GLN A 873 29.24 20.31 -92.58
C GLN A 873 28.40 20.58 -91.32
N THR A 874 27.08 20.44 -91.39
CA THR A 874 26.17 20.85 -90.31
C THR A 874 25.20 19.73 -89.94
N VAL A 875 25.24 19.30 -88.68
CA VAL A 875 24.28 18.36 -88.10
C VAL A 875 23.54 19.04 -86.95
N ALA A 876 22.23 18.84 -86.90
CA ALA A 876 21.40 19.20 -85.76
C ALA A 876 20.71 17.94 -85.23
N GLY A 877 20.58 17.78 -83.93
CA GLY A 877 19.92 16.61 -83.36
C GLY A 877 19.20 16.94 -82.07
N PHE A 878 18.25 16.07 -81.70
CA PHE A 878 17.49 16.17 -80.47
C PHE A 878 17.47 14.82 -79.76
N ALA A 879 17.37 14.86 -78.43
CA ALA A 879 17.25 13.68 -77.60
C ALA A 879 16.24 13.90 -76.47
N MET A 880 15.67 12.79 -76.03
CA MET A 880 14.85 12.69 -74.82
C MET A 880 15.46 11.59 -73.96
N ALA A 881 15.53 11.77 -72.65
CA ALA A 881 15.99 10.76 -71.71
C ALA A 881 15.01 10.61 -70.54
N GLY A 882 14.85 9.36 -70.10
CA GLY A 882 14.19 9.01 -68.85
C GLY A 882 15.18 8.26 -67.95
N GLY A 883 15.13 8.51 -66.65
CA GLY A 883 16.04 7.87 -65.70
C GLY A 883 15.69 8.17 -64.26
N ALA A 884 16.60 7.81 -63.36
CA ALA A 884 16.49 8.17 -61.95
C ALA A 884 17.85 8.57 -61.36
N THR A 885 17.82 9.44 -60.34
CA THR A 885 18.96 9.70 -59.47
C THR A 885 18.69 9.18 -58.06
N SER A 886 19.76 8.93 -57.31
CA SER A 886 19.72 8.72 -55.87
C SER A 886 20.96 9.29 -55.20
N PHE A 887 20.86 9.66 -53.93
CA PHE A 887 22.00 10.01 -53.10
C PHE A 887 21.82 9.56 -51.65
N GLY A 888 22.94 9.42 -50.96
CA GLY A 888 23.00 9.27 -49.50
C GLY A 888 24.10 10.14 -48.91
N LEU A 889 23.83 10.70 -47.74
CA LEU A 889 24.78 11.44 -46.93
C LEU A 889 25.41 10.51 -45.86
N SER A 890 26.72 10.63 -45.66
CA SER A 890 27.45 9.86 -44.64
C SER A 890 26.90 10.11 -43.23
N GLY A 891 27.02 9.12 -42.34
CA GLY A 891 26.55 9.24 -40.96
C GLY A 891 25.03 9.13 -40.77
N GLY A 892 24.28 8.75 -41.82
CA GLY A 892 22.82 8.56 -41.73
C GLY A 892 22.02 9.86 -41.74
N LEU A 893 22.64 10.98 -42.14
CA LEU A 893 22.03 12.32 -42.12
C LEU A 893 20.94 12.54 -43.18
N GLY A 894 20.72 11.54 -44.04
CA GLY A 894 19.58 11.45 -44.95
C GLY A 894 19.96 10.95 -46.33
N SER A 895 18.94 10.83 -47.18
CA SER A 895 19.03 10.36 -48.55
C SER A 895 17.98 11.04 -49.42
N GLY A 896 18.06 10.80 -50.72
CA GLY A 896 17.00 11.16 -51.63
C GLY A 896 17.08 10.40 -52.94
N ARG A 897 16.00 10.48 -53.70
CA ARG A 897 15.86 9.90 -55.03
C ARG A 897 15.07 10.86 -55.90
N SER A 898 15.28 10.81 -57.21
CA SER A 898 14.41 11.48 -58.16
C SER A 898 14.17 10.64 -59.40
N ASP A 899 12.95 10.70 -59.92
CA ASP A 899 12.63 10.23 -61.27
C ASP A 899 12.72 11.44 -62.21
N LEU A 900 13.46 11.31 -63.31
CA LEU A 900 13.87 12.44 -64.16
C LEU A 900 13.52 12.24 -65.63
N VAL A 901 13.09 13.32 -66.26
CA VAL A 901 12.87 13.44 -67.70
C VAL A 901 13.70 14.60 -68.22
N GLN A 902 14.57 14.33 -69.19
CA GLN A 902 15.41 15.35 -69.84
C GLN A 902 15.07 15.40 -71.33
N VAL A 903 15.07 16.61 -71.89
CA VAL A 903 14.96 16.85 -73.33
C VAL A 903 16.01 17.87 -73.74
N GLY A 904 16.63 17.69 -74.90
CA GLY A 904 17.65 18.60 -75.36
C GLY A 904 17.89 18.54 -76.85
N GLY A 905 18.49 19.61 -77.37
CA GLY A 905 18.88 19.74 -78.75
C GLY A 905 20.31 20.28 -78.88
N PHE A 906 20.98 19.90 -79.96
CA PHE A 906 22.30 20.42 -80.30
C PHE A 906 22.39 20.75 -81.78
N VAL A 907 23.29 21.67 -82.12
CA VAL A 907 23.75 21.95 -83.48
C VAL A 907 25.27 21.90 -83.48
N ARG A 908 25.86 21.21 -84.45
CA ARG A 908 27.29 21.16 -84.68
C ARG A 908 27.61 21.54 -86.11
N HIS A 909 28.54 22.48 -86.29
CA HIS A 909 29.04 22.92 -87.57
C HIS A 909 30.55 22.68 -87.66
N SER A 910 31.02 22.14 -88.79
CA SER A 910 32.42 21.75 -89.03
C SER A 910 33.02 22.58 -90.16
N VAL A 911 34.16 23.23 -89.92
CA VAL A 911 34.88 24.10 -90.87
C VAL A 911 36.29 23.56 -91.06
N GLY A 912 36.50 22.84 -92.18
CA GLY A 912 37.74 22.10 -92.41
C GLY A 912 37.96 21.05 -91.32
N ALA A 913 39.05 21.17 -90.57
CA ALA A 913 39.33 20.32 -89.41
C ALA A 913 38.83 20.89 -88.07
N GLY A 914 38.26 22.10 -88.06
CA GLY A 914 37.64 22.72 -86.89
C GLY A 914 36.15 22.37 -86.76
N TYR A 915 35.60 22.49 -85.55
CA TYR A 915 34.15 22.45 -85.32
C TYR A 915 33.72 23.37 -84.19
N LEU A 916 32.45 23.76 -84.21
CA LEU A 916 31.72 24.41 -83.14
C LEU A 916 30.42 23.63 -82.87
N THR A 917 30.16 23.31 -81.61
CA THR A 917 28.93 22.68 -81.13
C THR A 917 28.26 23.61 -80.13
N ALA A 918 26.95 23.80 -80.26
CA ALA A 918 26.12 24.47 -79.26
C ALA A 918 24.93 23.55 -78.92
N ALA A 919 24.59 23.46 -77.64
CA ALA A 919 23.53 22.60 -77.15
C ALA A 919 22.78 23.21 -75.96
N ALA A 920 21.51 22.87 -75.84
CA ALA A 920 20.64 23.25 -74.74
C ALA A 920 19.79 22.05 -74.30
N ALA A 921 19.57 21.91 -73.00
CA ALA A 921 18.78 20.85 -72.39
C ALA A 921 17.93 21.38 -71.25
N TYR A 922 16.72 20.86 -71.13
CA TYR A 922 15.81 21.01 -70.01
C TYR A 922 15.66 19.67 -69.29
N GLY A 923 15.64 19.70 -67.96
CA GLY A 923 15.35 18.56 -67.11
C GLY A 923 14.20 18.89 -66.16
N TRP A 924 13.20 18.03 -66.12
CA TRP A 924 12.19 17.98 -65.07
C TRP A 924 12.45 16.75 -64.19
N GLN A 925 12.20 16.87 -62.89
CA GLN A 925 12.32 15.74 -61.97
C GLN A 925 11.33 15.85 -60.80
N GLU A 926 10.75 14.72 -60.43
CA GLU A 926 10.05 14.53 -59.16
C GLU A 926 11.05 13.98 -58.15
N ILE A 927 11.24 14.67 -57.03
CA ILE A 927 12.23 14.35 -56.01
C ILE A 927 11.53 13.92 -54.73
N THR A 928 12.02 12.86 -54.10
CA THR A 928 11.70 12.51 -52.72
C THR A 928 12.97 12.50 -51.89
N THR A 929 12.99 13.23 -50.78
CA THR A 929 14.08 13.22 -49.78
C THR A 929 13.59 12.61 -48.47
N GLU A 930 14.48 11.94 -47.75
CA GLU A 930 14.19 11.34 -46.44
C GLU A 930 15.35 11.57 -45.45
N ARG A 931 15.04 11.82 -44.18
CA ARG A 931 16.02 11.84 -43.09
C ARG A 931 15.41 11.40 -41.76
N THR A 932 16.26 11.04 -40.81
CA THR A 932 15.85 10.56 -39.49
C THR A 932 16.60 11.30 -38.39
N VAL A 933 15.87 11.71 -37.34
CA VAL A 933 16.44 12.31 -36.12
C VAL A 933 16.14 11.38 -34.95
N GLY A 934 17.19 10.75 -34.40
CA GLY A 934 17.11 9.74 -33.33
C GLY A 934 17.05 10.31 -31.90
N ILE A 935 16.43 11.48 -31.71
CA ILE A 935 16.40 12.22 -30.43
C ILE A 935 14.99 12.19 -29.86
N GLY A 936 14.83 11.74 -28.62
CA GLY A 936 13.53 11.51 -27.99
C GLY A 936 12.72 10.34 -28.60
N GLY A 937 13.37 9.50 -29.42
CA GLY A 937 12.74 8.47 -30.25
C GLY A 937 13.29 8.51 -31.68
N VAL A 938 12.76 7.66 -32.56
CA VAL A 938 13.08 7.70 -34.00
C VAL A 938 12.03 8.57 -34.68
N ASN A 939 12.44 9.75 -35.17
CA ASN A 939 11.57 10.66 -35.91
C ASN A 939 12.00 10.66 -37.38
N GLN A 940 11.11 10.29 -38.30
CA GLN A 940 11.39 10.20 -39.74
C GLN A 940 10.64 11.31 -40.50
N TYR A 941 11.38 12.03 -41.34
CA TYR A 941 10.89 13.14 -42.15
C TYR A 941 11.06 12.83 -43.63
N ARG A 942 10.05 13.18 -44.44
CA ARG A 942 10.06 13.03 -45.90
C ARG A 942 9.55 14.32 -46.56
N ALA A 943 10.17 14.75 -47.65
CA ALA A 943 9.59 15.76 -48.54
C ALA A 943 9.55 15.25 -49.98
N THR A 944 8.46 15.52 -50.69
CA THR A 944 8.29 15.24 -52.12
C THR A 944 7.94 16.52 -52.86
N PHE A 945 8.68 16.84 -53.93
CA PHE A 945 8.55 18.10 -54.68
C PHE A 945 9.11 17.98 -56.09
N ASN A 946 8.67 18.86 -56.99
CA ASN A 946 9.10 18.90 -58.39
C ASN A 946 10.11 20.03 -58.60
N ALA A 947 11.20 19.77 -59.30
CA ALA A 947 12.23 20.78 -59.57
C ALA A 947 12.68 20.74 -61.04
N ASN A 948 13.22 21.88 -61.51
CA ASN A 948 13.55 22.10 -62.91
C ASN A 948 15.02 22.43 -63.09
N ALA A 949 15.64 21.96 -64.17
CA ALA A 949 17.03 22.23 -64.50
C ALA A 949 17.18 22.65 -65.97
N TYR A 950 18.06 23.61 -66.22
CA TYR A 950 18.34 24.15 -67.54
C TYR A 950 19.85 24.13 -67.76
N SER A 951 20.32 23.48 -68.82
CA SER A 951 21.75 23.40 -69.15
C SER A 951 22.00 23.90 -70.57
N ALA A 952 23.05 24.68 -70.75
CA ALA A 952 23.52 25.11 -72.06
C ALA A 952 25.04 24.90 -72.15
N ARG A 953 25.51 24.33 -73.27
CA ARG A 953 26.92 24.02 -73.52
C ARG A 953 27.34 24.54 -74.88
N VAL A 954 28.50 25.19 -74.94
CA VAL A 954 29.19 25.55 -76.19
C VAL A 954 30.57 24.92 -76.17
N GLU A 955 30.97 24.29 -77.26
CA GLU A 955 32.26 23.61 -77.38
C GLU A 955 32.86 23.85 -78.77
N ALA A 956 34.14 24.26 -78.82
CA ALA A 956 34.89 24.39 -80.04
C ALA A 956 36.17 23.54 -79.98
N GLY A 957 36.56 22.95 -81.10
CA GLY A 957 37.79 22.17 -81.18
C GLY A 957 38.34 22.09 -82.59
N HIS A 958 39.62 21.72 -82.71
CA HIS A 958 40.30 21.62 -83.99
C HIS A 958 41.14 20.35 -84.05
N ARG A 959 40.97 19.58 -85.12
CA ARG A 959 41.59 18.26 -85.30
C ARG A 959 42.89 18.37 -86.10
N TRP A 960 43.94 17.77 -85.57
CA TRP A 960 45.18 17.47 -86.29
C TRP A 960 45.32 15.96 -86.46
N ILE A 961 45.95 15.53 -87.55
CA ILE A 961 46.45 14.16 -87.70
C ILE A 961 47.94 14.22 -87.38
N ALA A 962 48.43 13.31 -86.54
CA ALA A 962 49.85 13.19 -86.20
C ALA A 962 50.46 12.00 -86.97
N PRO A 963 51.12 12.21 -88.13
CA PRO A 963 51.66 11.10 -88.93
C PRO A 963 52.76 10.34 -88.20
N ALA A 964 53.58 11.06 -87.42
CA ALA A 964 54.65 10.52 -86.59
C ALA A 964 54.16 9.60 -85.44
N LEU A 965 52.87 9.62 -85.11
CA LEU A 965 52.25 8.75 -84.10
C LEU A 965 51.35 7.70 -84.77
N GLY A 966 51.76 7.17 -85.93
CA GLY A 966 51.03 6.13 -86.65
C GLY A 966 49.66 6.57 -87.18
N GLY A 967 49.43 7.88 -87.37
CA GLY A 967 48.17 8.43 -87.88
C GLY A 967 47.06 8.55 -86.83
N VAL A 968 47.42 8.75 -85.55
CA VAL A 968 46.47 9.16 -84.49
C VAL A 968 45.94 10.57 -84.77
N GLY A 969 44.63 10.75 -84.61
CA GLY A 969 44.00 12.07 -84.58
C GLY A 969 44.08 12.70 -83.19
N LEU A 970 44.47 13.97 -83.11
CA LEU A 970 44.55 14.75 -81.88
C LEU A 970 43.67 16.00 -82.04
N THR A 971 42.75 16.21 -81.11
CA THR A 971 41.76 17.29 -81.17
C THR A 971 41.78 18.07 -79.84
N PRO A 972 42.61 19.12 -79.70
CA PRO A 972 42.40 20.11 -78.66
C PRO A 972 41.01 20.74 -78.79
N TYR A 973 40.36 20.97 -77.66
CA TYR A 973 39.05 21.61 -77.57
C TYR A 973 38.94 22.45 -76.30
N ALA A 974 38.04 23.44 -76.35
CA ALA A 974 37.59 24.23 -75.23
C ALA A 974 36.06 24.17 -75.16
N ALA A 975 35.49 24.06 -73.96
CA ALA A 975 34.06 24.12 -73.74
C ALA A 975 33.72 25.08 -72.59
N ALA A 976 32.53 25.66 -72.67
CA ALA A 976 31.86 26.33 -71.56
C ALA A 976 30.47 25.73 -71.39
N GLN A 977 30.08 25.48 -70.15
CA GLN A 977 28.76 24.99 -69.79
C GLN A 977 28.21 25.77 -68.61
N ILE A 978 26.94 26.13 -68.70
CA ILE A 978 26.16 26.67 -67.59
C ILE A 978 25.01 25.72 -67.30
N THR A 979 24.69 25.50 -66.04
CA THR A 979 23.52 24.72 -65.62
C THR A 979 22.86 25.43 -64.43
N ALA A 980 21.64 25.90 -64.63
CA ALA A 980 20.79 26.46 -63.59
C ALA A 980 19.83 25.38 -63.08
N PHE A 981 19.60 25.35 -61.78
CA PHE A 981 18.71 24.41 -61.11
C PHE A 981 17.77 25.17 -60.18
N ASP A 982 16.47 25.15 -60.50
CA ASP A 982 15.41 25.81 -59.75
C ASP A 982 14.80 24.82 -58.74
N LEU A 983 15.25 24.93 -57.50
CA LEU A 983 14.68 24.22 -56.35
C LEU A 983 13.52 25.05 -55.77
N PRO A 984 12.27 24.55 -55.74
CA PRO A 984 11.16 25.26 -55.13
C PRO A 984 11.32 25.36 -53.62
N ALA A 985 10.50 26.18 -52.97
CA ALA A 985 10.30 26.07 -51.52
C ALA A 985 9.49 24.80 -51.24
N TYR A 986 9.86 24.06 -50.18
CA TYR A 986 9.14 22.85 -49.78
C TYR A 986 9.26 22.58 -48.28
N ALA A 987 8.29 21.85 -47.77
CA ALA A 987 8.16 21.46 -46.37
C ALA A 987 8.39 19.95 -46.21
N GLU A 988 9.08 19.56 -45.14
CA GLU A 988 9.10 18.17 -44.71
C GLU A 988 7.78 17.77 -44.03
N GLN A 989 7.37 16.53 -44.25
CA GLN A 989 6.25 15.90 -43.56
C GLN A 989 6.80 14.84 -42.60
N THR A 990 6.17 14.74 -41.43
CA THR A 990 6.53 13.71 -40.43
C THR A 990 5.88 12.39 -40.82
N VAL A 991 6.71 11.40 -41.15
CA VAL A 991 6.28 10.03 -41.51
C VAL A 991 6.08 9.18 -40.27
N SER A 992 6.93 9.35 -39.26
CA SER A 992 6.80 8.70 -37.96
C SER A 992 7.53 9.51 -36.87
N GLY A 993 7.13 9.34 -35.61
CA GLY A 993 7.64 10.12 -34.48
C GLY A 993 6.99 11.50 -34.36
N THR A 994 7.73 12.46 -33.77
CA THR A 994 7.26 13.82 -33.50
C THR A 994 7.64 14.80 -34.61
N GLY A 995 6.82 15.82 -34.84
CA GLY A 995 7.06 16.85 -35.86
C GLY A 995 8.05 17.96 -35.48
N VAL A 996 8.64 17.92 -34.28
CA VAL A 996 9.38 19.07 -33.72
C VAL A 996 10.64 19.43 -34.50
N PHE A 997 11.32 18.45 -35.12
CA PHE A 997 12.52 18.70 -35.92
C PHE A 997 12.24 18.86 -37.42
N ALA A 998 10.98 18.87 -37.87
CA ALA A 998 10.64 19.05 -39.29
C ALA A 998 11.04 20.44 -39.80
N LEU A 999 11.54 20.51 -41.03
CA LEU A 999 12.09 21.72 -41.64
C LEU A 999 11.28 22.18 -42.86
N ASP A 1000 11.14 23.49 -42.99
CA ASP A 1000 10.80 24.18 -44.23
C ASP A 1000 12.08 24.70 -44.90
N TYR A 1001 12.25 24.38 -46.18
CA TYR A 1001 13.36 24.85 -47.00
C TYR A 1001 12.90 25.94 -47.96
N ALA A 1002 13.66 27.04 -48.03
CA ALA A 1002 13.38 28.14 -48.93
C ALA A 1002 13.70 27.78 -50.40
N SER A 1003 12.98 28.38 -51.34
CA SER A 1003 13.29 28.25 -52.77
C SER A 1003 14.68 28.80 -53.10
N LYS A 1004 15.42 28.12 -53.97
CA LYS A 1004 16.74 28.56 -54.42
C LYS A 1004 17.00 28.15 -55.87
N THR A 1005 17.39 29.11 -56.70
CA THR A 1005 18.08 28.83 -57.97
C THR A 1005 19.57 28.67 -57.69
N ALA A 1006 20.14 27.50 -57.99
CA ALA A 1006 21.57 27.23 -57.92
C ALA A 1006 22.15 27.16 -59.35
N THR A 1007 23.29 27.82 -59.60
CA THR A 1007 23.86 27.90 -60.96
C THR A 1007 25.29 27.40 -60.99
N ALA A 1008 25.52 26.21 -61.53
CA ALA A 1008 26.85 25.71 -61.81
C ALA A 1008 27.36 26.28 -63.16
N THR A 1009 28.49 26.97 -63.15
CA THR A 1009 29.18 27.41 -64.38
C THR A 1009 30.55 26.75 -64.44
N ARG A 1010 30.87 26.16 -65.60
CA ARG A 1010 32.04 25.31 -65.81
C ARG A 1010 32.73 25.64 -67.12
N SER A 1011 34.06 25.72 -67.11
CA SER A 1011 34.87 25.70 -68.32
C SER A 1011 35.70 24.42 -68.40
N GLU A 1012 35.96 23.93 -69.60
CA GLU A 1012 36.77 22.74 -69.83
C GLU A 1012 37.82 23.03 -70.91
N LEU A 1013 39.07 22.66 -70.67
CA LEU A 1013 40.15 22.67 -71.66
C LEU A 1013 40.72 21.26 -71.77
N GLY A 1014 40.81 20.69 -72.96
CA GLY A 1014 41.29 19.33 -73.09
C GLY A 1014 41.74 18.90 -74.47
N LEU A 1015 42.24 17.66 -74.51
CA LEU A 1015 42.73 16.98 -75.69
C LEU A 1015 41.98 15.66 -75.86
N ARG A 1016 41.45 15.42 -77.06
CA ARG A 1016 40.89 14.13 -77.47
C ARG A 1016 41.82 13.45 -78.46
N GLY A 1017 42.08 12.16 -78.25
CA GLY A 1017 42.83 11.32 -79.17
C GLY A 1017 41.94 10.24 -79.77
N ASP A 1018 42.13 9.89 -81.04
CA ASP A 1018 41.43 8.75 -81.64
C ASP A 1018 42.23 8.07 -82.77
N ARG A 1019 41.95 6.78 -82.96
CA ARG A 1019 42.53 5.94 -84.01
C ARG A 1019 41.52 4.90 -84.47
N SER A 1020 41.36 4.78 -85.78
CA SER A 1020 40.49 3.77 -86.40
C SER A 1020 41.30 2.62 -87.01
N PHE A 1021 40.77 1.42 -86.88
CA PHE A 1021 41.30 0.14 -87.34
C PHE A 1021 40.23 -0.54 -88.20
N ALA A 1022 40.60 -0.99 -89.40
CA ALA A 1022 39.70 -1.74 -90.25
C ALA A 1022 39.48 -3.15 -89.69
N LEU A 1023 38.22 -3.59 -89.71
CA LEU A 1023 37.78 -4.95 -89.44
C LEU A 1023 37.09 -5.49 -90.70
N ASP A 1024 36.87 -6.80 -90.78
CA ASP A 1024 36.06 -7.36 -91.87
C ASP A 1024 34.61 -6.85 -91.76
N GLY A 1025 34.14 -6.15 -92.81
CA GLY A 1025 32.83 -5.50 -92.84
C GLY A 1025 32.59 -4.32 -91.87
N ALA A 1026 33.60 -3.86 -91.11
CA ALA A 1026 33.43 -2.85 -90.07
C ALA A 1026 34.69 -1.98 -89.79
N LEU A 1027 34.53 -0.95 -88.95
CA LEU A 1027 35.60 -0.06 -88.51
C LEU A 1027 35.55 0.10 -86.98
N LEU A 1028 36.59 -0.38 -86.28
CA LEU A 1028 36.78 -0.13 -84.85
C LEU A 1028 37.51 1.20 -84.66
N THR A 1029 36.95 2.12 -83.89
CA THR A 1029 37.60 3.37 -83.49
C THR A 1029 37.80 3.40 -81.99
N LEU A 1030 39.07 3.45 -81.57
CA LEU A 1030 39.45 3.66 -80.18
C LEU A 1030 39.66 5.16 -79.94
N ARG A 1031 39.20 5.66 -78.80
CA ARG A 1031 39.17 7.08 -78.46
C ARG A 1031 39.55 7.31 -77.00
N GLY A 1032 40.22 8.43 -76.74
CA GLY A 1032 40.62 8.88 -75.42
C GLY A 1032 40.37 10.38 -75.23
N ARG A 1033 40.22 10.81 -73.98
CA ARG A 1033 40.15 12.22 -73.57
C ARG A 1033 40.98 12.41 -72.30
N ALA A 1034 41.70 13.52 -72.25
CA ALA A 1034 42.22 14.11 -71.01
C ALA A 1034 41.85 15.60 -71.02
N ALA A 1035 41.30 16.12 -69.93
CA ALA A 1035 40.93 17.53 -69.82
C ALA A 1035 41.00 18.03 -68.37
N TRP A 1036 41.16 19.34 -68.22
CA TRP A 1036 40.93 20.05 -66.97
C TRP A 1036 39.57 20.75 -67.05
N ALA A 1037 38.83 20.70 -65.95
CA ALA A 1037 37.61 21.46 -65.75
C ALA A 1037 37.78 22.44 -64.59
N HIS A 1038 37.23 23.65 -64.76
CA HIS A 1038 37.14 24.66 -63.72
C HIS A 1038 35.67 25.04 -63.46
N ASP A 1039 35.22 24.84 -62.23
CA ASP A 1039 33.87 25.14 -61.74
C ASP A 1039 33.88 26.44 -60.90
N PHE A 1040 33.14 27.44 -61.38
CA PHE A 1040 33.10 28.79 -60.81
C PHE A 1040 32.19 28.91 -59.58
N ASP A 1041 31.16 28.06 -59.47
CA ASP A 1041 30.28 27.97 -58.30
C ASP A 1041 30.13 26.52 -57.81
N THR A 1042 30.82 26.23 -56.71
CA THR A 1042 30.79 24.94 -56.02
C THR A 1042 30.00 25.00 -54.70
N GLU A 1043 29.31 26.11 -54.40
CA GLU A 1043 28.54 26.24 -53.18
C GLU A 1043 27.28 25.38 -53.23
N ARG A 1044 27.13 24.50 -52.23
CA ARG A 1044 25.94 23.69 -52.01
C ARG A 1044 25.38 24.09 -50.65
N SER A 1045 24.33 24.91 -50.66
CA SER A 1045 23.72 25.47 -49.46
C SER A 1045 22.23 25.72 -49.68
N ILE A 1046 21.48 25.80 -48.59
CA ILE A 1046 20.04 26.09 -48.58
C ILE A 1046 19.66 26.74 -47.24
N ALA A 1047 18.65 27.61 -47.25
CA ALA A 1047 18.08 28.14 -46.01
C ALA A 1047 16.96 27.22 -45.52
N ALA A 1048 16.99 26.89 -44.23
CA ALA A 1048 16.04 26.01 -43.55
C ALA A 1048 15.45 26.72 -42.31
N THR A 1049 14.22 26.36 -41.93
CA THR A 1049 13.54 26.86 -40.72
C THR A 1049 12.79 25.72 -40.04
N PHE A 1050 12.86 25.62 -38.72
CA PHE A 1050 12.06 24.65 -37.97
C PHE A 1050 10.57 25.00 -38.03
N GLN A 1051 9.73 24.08 -38.54
CA GLN A 1051 8.28 24.25 -38.61
C GLN A 1051 7.65 24.50 -37.24
N ALA A 1052 8.13 23.78 -36.22
CA ALA A 1052 7.67 23.92 -34.84
C ALA A 1052 8.16 25.20 -34.13
N LEU A 1053 9.13 25.92 -34.71
CA LEU A 1053 9.72 27.13 -34.13
C LEU A 1053 9.84 28.25 -35.19
N PRO A 1054 8.73 28.89 -35.61
CA PRO A 1054 8.75 29.91 -36.65
C PRO A 1054 9.73 31.06 -36.37
N GLY A 1055 10.69 31.24 -37.29
CA GLY A 1055 11.79 32.20 -37.18
C GLY A 1055 13.08 31.64 -36.55
N ALA A 1056 13.13 30.35 -36.17
CA ALA A 1056 14.38 29.63 -35.93
C ALA A 1056 15.00 29.18 -37.27
N SER A 1057 15.45 30.16 -38.06
CA SER A 1057 15.98 29.97 -39.41
C SER A 1057 17.52 29.92 -39.42
N PHE A 1058 18.09 29.09 -40.29
CA PHE A 1058 19.53 28.92 -40.45
C PHE A 1058 19.88 28.52 -41.89
N VAL A 1059 21.18 28.50 -42.23
CA VAL A 1059 21.69 28.00 -43.53
C VAL A 1059 22.49 26.73 -43.29
N VAL A 1060 22.11 25.65 -43.97
CA VAL A 1060 22.86 24.39 -43.98
C VAL A 1060 23.71 24.30 -45.26
N ASN A 1061 24.93 23.81 -45.11
CA ASN A 1061 25.92 23.64 -46.16
C ASN A 1061 26.21 22.16 -46.41
N GLY A 1062 26.37 21.78 -47.68
CA GLY A 1062 26.67 20.43 -48.12
C GLY A 1062 28.13 20.23 -48.51
N ALA A 1063 28.50 19.00 -48.87
CA ALA A 1063 29.77 18.73 -49.55
C ALA A 1063 29.91 19.59 -50.81
N ARG A 1064 31.01 20.32 -50.91
CA ARG A 1064 31.33 21.21 -52.03
C ARG A 1064 32.32 20.49 -52.95
N PRO A 1065 32.04 20.35 -54.26
CA PRO A 1065 33.05 19.90 -55.21
C PRO A 1065 34.27 20.84 -55.20
N ALA A 1066 35.42 20.33 -55.59
CA ALA A 1066 36.57 21.18 -55.90
C ALA A 1066 36.24 22.13 -57.05
N ARG A 1067 36.94 23.27 -57.08
CA ARG A 1067 36.90 24.16 -58.25
C ARG A 1067 37.60 23.57 -59.46
N ASP A 1068 38.54 22.66 -59.26
CA ASP A 1068 39.40 22.12 -60.31
C ASP A 1068 39.32 20.60 -60.33
N ALA A 1069 39.03 20.03 -61.50
CA ALA A 1069 38.93 18.59 -61.69
C ALA A 1069 39.64 18.11 -62.97
N ALA A 1070 40.24 16.92 -62.89
CA ALA A 1070 40.80 16.20 -64.03
C ALA A 1070 39.75 15.25 -64.60
N LEU A 1071 39.47 15.38 -65.90
CA LEU A 1071 38.51 14.57 -66.63
C LEU A 1071 39.24 13.59 -67.56
N THR A 1072 38.84 12.32 -67.51
CA THR A 1072 39.35 11.27 -68.40
C THR A 1072 38.20 10.54 -69.10
N THR A 1073 38.46 10.06 -70.31
CA THR A 1073 37.53 9.18 -71.03
C THR A 1073 38.31 8.17 -71.84
N VAL A 1074 37.82 6.93 -71.88
CA VAL A 1074 38.23 5.90 -72.84
C VAL A 1074 36.97 5.38 -73.53
N SER A 1075 37.00 5.20 -74.85
CA SER A 1075 35.86 4.69 -75.60
C SER A 1075 36.28 3.86 -76.80
N ALA A 1076 35.45 2.87 -77.12
CA ALA A 1076 35.55 2.07 -78.34
C ALA A 1076 34.20 2.14 -79.09
N GLU A 1077 34.24 2.36 -80.40
CA GLU A 1077 33.07 2.33 -81.28
C GLU A 1077 33.33 1.43 -82.48
N VAL A 1078 32.41 0.50 -82.77
CA VAL A 1078 32.42 -0.32 -83.99
C VAL A 1078 31.32 0.20 -84.91
N ASN A 1079 31.69 0.57 -86.13
CA ASN A 1079 30.80 1.02 -87.19
C ASN A 1079 30.77 -0.01 -88.30
N TRP A 1080 29.61 -0.57 -88.62
CA TRP A 1080 29.44 -1.53 -89.72
C TRP A 1080 29.00 -0.83 -91.01
N LEU A 1081 29.35 -1.41 -92.16
CA LEU A 1081 29.04 -0.84 -93.48
C LEU A 1081 27.54 -0.74 -93.79
N ASN A 1082 26.67 -1.40 -93.01
CA ASN A 1082 25.22 -1.38 -93.14
C ASN A 1082 24.53 -0.19 -92.42
N GLY A 1083 25.30 0.77 -91.88
CA GLY A 1083 24.78 1.94 -91.16
C GLY A 1083 24.57 1.70 -89.65
N PHE A 1084 24.79 0.49 -89.15
CA PHE A 1084 24.72 0.16 -87.73
C PHE A 1084 26.04 0.52 -87.01
N SER A 1085 25.94 0.96 -85.75
CA SER A 1085 27.11 1.21 -84.90
C SER A 1085 26.82 0.94 -83.43
N VAL A 1086 27.85 0.53 -82.69
CA VAL A 1086 27.81 0.34 -81.23
C VAL A 1086 29.05 0.97 -80.62
N ALA A 1087 28.86 1.82 -79.62
CA ALA A 1087 29.91 2.47 -78.85
C ALA A 1087 29.76 2.16 -77.36
N ALA A 1088 30.90 2.02 -76.67
CA ALA A 1088 30.99 2.03 -75.22
C ALA A 1088 32.02 3.07 -74.78
N SER A 1089 31.74 3.83 -73.73
CA SER A 1089 32.68 4.76 -73.10
C SER A 1089 32.66 4.61 -71.59
N PHE A 1090 33.84 4.77 -70.98
CA PHE A 1090 34.04 4.95 -69.55
C PHE A 1090 34.62 6.35 -69.30
N GLU A 1091 34.03 7.09 -68.39
CA GLU A 1091 34.33 8.48 -68.06
C GLU A 1091 34.67 8.60 -66.57
N GLY A 1092 35.70 9.39 -66.25
CA GLY A 1092 36.13 9.64 -64.88
C GLY A 1092 36.34 11.13 -64.64
N GLU A 1093 35.99 11.60 -63.46
CA GLU A 1093 36.24 12.97 -63.00
C GLU A 1093 36.78 12.94 -61.57
N PHE A 1094 37.95 13.57 -61.37
CA PHE A 1094 38.76 13.42 -60.18
C PHE A 1094 39.28 14.78 -59.68
N SER A 1095 39.16 15.02 -58.39
CA SER A 1095 39.85 16.10 -57.68
C SER A 1095 40.37 15.60 -56.32
N ASP A 1096 40.82 16.51 -55.46
CA ASP A 1096 41.15 16.25 -54.05
C ASP A 1096 39.95 15.73 -53.23
N VAL A 1097 38.74 16.27 -53.46
CA VAL A 1097 37.50 15.91 -52.74
C VAL A 1097 36.45 15.16 -53.58
N THR A 1098 36.54 15.17 -54.91
CA THR A 1098 35.55 14.56 -55.82
C THR A 1098 36.09 13.32 -56.51
N ARG A 1099 35.30 12.24 -56.52
CA ARG A 1099 35.60 10.99 -57.25
C ARG A 1099 34.35 10.54 -58.00
N SER A 1100 34.38 10.63 -59.32
CA SER A 1100 33.25 10.29 -60.20
C SER A 1100 33.65 9.23 -61.21
N TYR A 1101 32.76 8.25 -61.41
CA TYR A 1101 32.90 7.17 -62.37
C TYR A 1101 31.59 7.00 -63.13
N ALA A 1102 31.65 7.07 -64.46
CA ALA A 1102 30.50 7.02 -65.35
C ALA A 1102 30.74 6.09 -66.54
N GLY A 1103 29.66 5.50 -67.05
CA GLY A 1103 29.67 4.68 -68.26
C GLY A 1103 28.50 5.05 -69.17
N LYS A 1104 28.72 4.93 -70.48
CA LYS A 1104 27.67 5.05 -71.49
C LYS A 1104 27.86 4.00 -72.59
N GLY A 1105 26.77 3.36 -72.99
CA GLY A 1105 26.70 2.47 -74.15
C GLY A 1105 25.70 3.04 -75.14
N VAL A 1106 26.09 3.21 -76.41
CA VAL A 1106 25.26 3.82 -77.45
C VAL A 1106 25.14 2.89 -78.64
N VAL A 1107 23.93 2.75 -79.17
CA VAL A 1107 23.63 2.06 -80.43
C VAL A 1107 23.07 3.09 -81.39
N ARG A 1108 23.54 3.10 -82.64
CA ARG A 1108 23.04 4.02 -83.68
C ARG A 1108 22.75 3.29 -84.97
N TYR A 1109 21.73 3.75 -85.70
CA TYR A 1109 21.43 3.29 -87.04
C TYR A 1109 21.17 4.48 -87.96
N ALA A 1110 21.94 4.52 -89.05
CA ALA A 1110 21.83 5.52 -90.11
C ALA A 1110 21.04 4.94 -91.29
N TRP A 1111 19.98 5.64 -91.70
CA TRP A 1111 19.18 5.33 -92.90
C TRP A 1111 19.21 6.49 -93.88
#